data_AF-A0A183V3T7-F1
#
_entry.id   AF-A0A183V3T7-F1
#
_cell.length_a   1.000
_cell.length_b   1.000
_cell.length_c   1.000
_cell.angle_alpha   90.00
_cell.angle_beta   90.00
_cell.angle_gamma   90.00
#
_symmetry.space_group_name_H-M   'P 1'
#
loop_
_entity.id
_entity.type
_entity.pdbx_description
1 polymer ?
#
loop_
_entity_poly.entity_id
_entity_poly.type
_entity_poly.pdbx_seq_one_letter_code
_entity_poly.pdbx_strand_id
1 'polypeptide(L)'
;MKLLLIALVLCTSSKRGDCKKNYGLLISDQNWEYIDRFCFVSEIGNLHYDFTYPVAYQVESLYLYYDTESQWNAVYGKNLTCQEKEDILDPSNNQQIRLTSYESFTDRLTACRIFKRNEEDCSQRSRWWFLALGNCNSTIGLYLEYDITMTNGDPSEIWFYQLSADEFCVLRSRHLFHQTFKLYLQSIVFECFSLFFMCAAYGRYAQDGIGMPFLKLLGQIFRAASTISFLFLLLLLAKGYTITRGRLSNAGAWKMAILISLFIVTYLAMFIWQIRVFDPARITYLSESVPGYIIVGLRVIAWIWFWMGPISVMIANFLLDNWVREEVVNLVDCLVVSYGYIVFMVLTWPSSANANFPYHVRTAQIGDASSPANDANYPQNAYEVRYTPNHETPTRAGITEETICSNGNERRSSSVVRRFALRLQMATPLPKCKFGARCYRRKYKKHMEEYSHDGIVFPNDSNSVDNTSDQTKRGAAENNEPQPLKRPKIDISEGKLKEDIEAKFLVAFPSEFFRFWKDVQAIANDNAVSDTCKALISANNLRLVGVFDYMAGNIGEVADGEANVYLTKDRFPTDLPQMQTIAIYDGGRFAYWRDRPSEEEALLVHMKSTDEHFPKVEIVGSRDPTHMIAFLKVCHAEQSSADELLAKLTHPESANETNDTRYDPEGFIEKYNAKVKGLKEKRHELANGNPSHGLGIVISDTYIYRPGYDELKPMLEEIAMEKEPTLERDLKMGFVVDAVDCAKEGLAHKMNIGIALEYGQELFMSNYAEFDALARSMLDAAYGALKLDNFQQILNAHMEVRREAQHSHRGDN
;
A
#
# COMPACT_ATOMS: atom_id res chain seq x y z
N MET A 1 5.78 -54.31 0.23
CA MET A 1 7.02 -53.90 0.95
C MET A 1 8.05 -53.26 0.02
N LYS A 2 8.75 -53.99 -0.88
CA LYS A 2 9.82 -53.40 -1.73
C LYS A 2 9.41 -52.15 -2.54
N LEU A 3 8.24 -52.14 -3.19
CA LEU A 3 7.72 -50.96 -3.91
C LEU A 3 7.40 -49.76 -3.00
N LEU A 4 7.01 -50.01 -1.75
CA LEU A 4 6.69 -48.97 -0.77
C LEU A 4 7.97 -48.31 -0.23
N LEU A 5 9.05 -49.11 -0.14
CA LEU A 5 10.41 -48.60 0.08
C LEU A 5 10.88 -47.71 -1.09
N ILE A 6 10.62 -48.11 -2.34
CA ILE A 6 11.00 -47.31 -3.53
C ILE A 6 10.27 -45.97 -3.55
N ALA A 7 8.98 -45.92 -3.21
CA ALA A 7 8.23 -44.68 -3.09
C ALA A 7 8.76 -43.76 -1.96
N LEU A 8 9.10 -44.34 -0.80
CA LEU A 8 9.75 -43.61 0.30
C LEU A 8 11.13 -43.06 -0.08
N VAL A 9 11.95 -43.89 -0.73
CA VAL A 9 13.29 -43.50 -1.23
C VAL A 9 13.19 -42.38 -2.27
N LEU A 10 12.19 -42.42 -3.15
CA LEU A 10 11.94 -41.34 -4.12
C LEU A 10 11.53 -40.04 -3.42
N CYS A 11 10.66 -40.08 -2.40
CA CYS A 11 10.32 -38.90 -1.59
C CYS A 11 11.53 -38.34 -0.82
N THR A 12 12.41 -39.19 -0.27
CA THR A 12 13.64 -38.73 0.39
C THR A 12 14.75 -38.30 -0.58
N SER A 13 14.64 -38.65 -1.87
CA SER A 13 15.58 -38.22 -2.92
C SER A 13 15.23 -36.88 -3.56
N SER A 14 14.16 -36.22 -3.09
CA SER A 14 13.89 -34.84 -3.41
C SER A 14 15.01 -33.98 -2.82
N LYS A 15 16.03 -33.68 -3.62
CA LYS A 15 17.04 -32.67 -3.27
C LYS A 15 16.30 -31.41 -2.85
N ARG A 16 16.72 -30.78 -1.74
CA ARG A 16 16.30 -29.42 -1.41
C ARG A 16 16.55 -28.57 -2.65
N GLY A 17 15.56 -27.81 -3.10
CA GLY A 17 15.76 -26.85 -4.17
C GLY A 17 16.78 -25.84 -3.68
N ASP A 18 17.89 -25.70 -4.39
CA ASP A 18 18.93 -24.74 -4.00
C ASP A 18 18.43 -23.31 -4.19
N CYS A 19 19.01 -22.44 -3.37
CA CYS A 19 18.49 -21.14 -2.97
C CYS A 19 18.83 -20.01 -3.95
N LYS A 20 18.57 -18.76 -3.52
CA LYS A 20 19.27 -17.57 -4.03
C LYS A 20 20.75 -17.67 -3.64
N LYS A 21 21.47 -18.48 -4.41
CA LYS A 21 22.87 -18.81 -4.26
C LYS A 21 23.66 -18.09 -5.33
N ASN A 22 24.54 -17.17 -4.94
CA ASN A 22 25.43 -16.51 -5.89
C ASN A 22 26.81 -17.15 -5.80
N TYR A 23 27.26 -17.74 -6.90
CA TYR A 23 28.57 -18.36 -6.99
C TYR A 23 29.23 -17.96 -8.31
N GLY A 24 30.53 -17.75 -8.29
CA GLY A 24 31.24 -17.23 -9.45
C GLY A 24 32.74 -17.12 -9.27
N LEU A 25 33.38 -16.64 -10.33
CA LEU A 25 34.80 -16.34 -10.36
C LEU A 25 34.96 -14.88 -10.77
N LEU A 26 35.43 -14.06 -9.83
CA LEU A 26 35.76 -12.66 -10.03
C LEU A 26 37.25 -12.52 -10.27
N ILE A 27 37.63 -11.87 -11.38
CA ILE A 27 39.01 -11.51 -11.70
C ILE A 27 38.96 -10.08 -12.24
N SER A 28 39.66 -9.16 -11.59
CA SER A 28 39.74 -7.76 -12.01
C SER A 28 41.15 -7.23 -11.89
N ASP A 29 41.51 -6.27 -12.75
CA ASP A 29 42.73 -5.46 -12.63
C ASP A 29 42.55 -4.28 -11.66
N GLN A 30 41.32 -4.04 -11.21
CA GLN A 30 40.99 -3.07 -10.17
C GLN A 30 41.18 -3.69 -8.78
N ASN A 31 41.54 -2.84 -7.80
CA ASN A 31 41.73 -3.24 -6.41
C ASN A 31 40.44 -3.21 -5.56
N TRP A 32 39.29 -2.89 -6.15
CA TRP A 32 37.97 -2.86 -5.51
C TRP A 32 36.89 -3.22 -6.53
N GLU A 33 36.01 -4.17 -6.21
CA GLU A 33 34.92 -4.62 -7.08
C GLU A 33 33.64 -4.96 -6.30
N TYR A 34 32.47 -4.79 -6.94
CA TYR A 34 31.19 -5.20 -6.37
C TYR A 34 30.91 -6.69 -6.64
N ILE A 35 30.38 -7.40 -5.63
CA ILE A 35 29.98 -8.81 -5.74
C ILE A 35 28.46 -8.94 -5.88
N ASP A 36 27.71 -8.58 -4.84
CA ASP A 36 26.25 -8.73 -4.79
C ASP A 36 25.60 -7.85 -3.69
N ARG A 37 24.27 -7.87 -3.60
CA ARG A 37 23.52 -7.14 -2.57
C ARG A 37 22.33 -7.96 -2.05
N PHE A 38 21.95 -7.71 -0.80
CA PHE A 38 20.79 -8.35 -0.20
C PHE A 38 20.14 -7.44 0.85
N CYS A 39 18.81 -7.40 0.88
CA CYS A 39 18.07 -6.70 1.92
C CYS A 39 17.84 -7.65 3.11
N PHE A 40 18.65 -7.47 4.16
CA PHE A 40 18.59 -8.28 5.37
C PHE A 40 17.53 -7.72 6.33
N VAL A 41 16.71 -8.61 6.87
CA VAL A 41 15.80 -8.29 7.98
C VAL A 41 16.63 -8.22 9.27
N SER A 42 16.35 -7.21 10.10
CA SER A 42 17.07 -6.99 11.35
C SER A 42 16.98 -8.21 12.28
N GLU A 43 18.05 -8.48 13.03
CA GLU A 43 18.24 -9.60 13.98
C GLU A 43 18.22 -11.03 13.40
N ILE A 44 17.57 -11.29 12.26
CA ILE A 44 17.39 -12.65 11.69
C ILE A 44 18.15 -12.88 10.36
N GLY A 45 18.75 -11.84 9.78
CA GLY A 45 19.57 -11.94 8.57
C GLY A 45 20.89 -12.69 8.79
N ASN A 46 21.22 -13.63 7.90
CA ASN A 46 22.46 -14.41 7.94
C ASN A 46 23.18 -14.40 6.59
N LEU A 47 24.48 -14.11 6.60
CA LEU A 47 25.38 -14.22 5.44
C LEU A 47 26.33 -15.41 5.65
N HIS A 48 26.24 -16.41 4.77
CA HIS A 48 27.19 -17.53 4.71
C HIS A 48 28.03 -17.41 3.44
N TYR A 49 29.32 -17.67 3.53
CA TYR A 49 30.23 -17.57 2.40
C TYR A 49 31.35 -18.63 2.48
N ASP A 50 31.80 -19.08 1.30
CA ASP A 50 33.03 -19.85 1.09
C ASP A 50 33.83 -19.16 -0.02
N PHE A 51 35.07 -18.81 0.27
CA PHE A 51 35.90 -17.89 -0.51
C PHE A 51 37.28 -18.48 -0.71
N THR A 52 37.68 -18.65 -1.97
CA THR A 52 38.98 -19.21 -2.37
C THR A 52 39.72 -18.24 -3.29
N TYR A 53 40.95 -17.87 -2.91
CA TYR A 53 41.82 -17.02 -3.71
C TYR A 53 43.30 -17.47 -3.62
N PRO A 54 44.12 -17.29 -4.66
CA PRO A 54 45.54 -17.64 -4.62
C PRO A 54 46.34 -16.69 -3.73
N VAL A 55 47.20 -17.24 -2.87
CA VAL A 55 48.11 -16.48 -1.97
C VAL A 55 48.94 -15.40 -2.69
N ALA A 56 49.19 -15.56 -3.99
CA ALA A 56 49.88 -14.58 -4.82
C ALA A 56 49.17 -13.21 -4.90
N TYR A 57 47.84 -13.16 -4.76
CA TYR A 57 47.06 -11.91 -4.77
C TYR A 57 47.13 -11.16 -3.43
N GLN A 58 47.78 -11.72 -2.40
CA GLN A 58 47.80 -11.21 -1.01
C GLN A 58 46.41 -11.27 -0.35
N VAL A 59 46.32 -10.88 0.93
CA VAL A 59 45.08 -10.98 1.70
C VAL A 59 44.05 -9.94 1.22
N GLU A 60 42.97 -10.45 0.65
CA GLU A 60 41.81 -9.65 0.25
C GLU A 60 40.84 -9.43 1.43
N SER A 61 39.95 -8.45 1.32
CA SER A 61 38.94 -8.12 2.33
C SER A 61 37.55 -8.03 1.71
N LEU A 62 36.56 -8.65 2.36
CA LEU A 62 35.15 -8.42 2.07
C LEU A 62 34.68 -7.16 2.80
N TYR A 63 34.09 -6.24 2.06
CA TYR A 63 33.50 -5.00 2.53
C TYR A 63 31.97 -5.07 2.46
N LEU A 64 31.31 -4.57 3.50
CA LEU A 64 29.84 -4.61 3.66
C LEU A 64 29.31 -3.19 3.85
N TYR A 65 28.90 -2.54 2.76
CA TYR A 65 28.30 -1.19 2.79
C TYR A 65 26.79 -1.29 3.00
N TYR A 66 26.18 -0.33 3.72
CA TYR A 66 24.72 -0.17 3.76
C TYR A 66 24.22 1.03 2.93
N ASP A 67 22.90 1.11 2.73
CA ASP A 67 22.18 1.98 1.78
C ASP A 67 22.14 3.49 2.08
N THR A 68 22.82 3.97 3.12
CA THR A 68 22.86 5.40 3.44
C THR A 68 23.64 6.22 2.42
N GLU A 69 23.29 7.50 2.29
CA GLU A 69 24.00 8.46 1.43
C GLU A 69 25.52 8.53 1.70
N SER A 70 25.93 8.35 2.96
CA SER A 70 27.32 8.35 3.42
C SER A 70 28.12 7.07 3.14
N GLN A 71 27.48 5.97 2.73
CA GLN A 71 28.16 4.69 2.44
C GLN A 71 28.02 4.29 0.98
N TRP A 72 27.07 3.42 0.62
CA TRP A 72 27.02 2.86 -0.73
C TRP A 72 26.91 3.93 -1.83
N ASN A 73 26.10 4.96 -1.61
CA ASN A 73 25.92 6.07 -2.57
C ASN A 73 27.12 7.03 -2.63
N ALA A 74 27.97 7.06 -1.59
CA ALA A 74 29.24 7.79 -1.57
C ALA A 74 30.38 7.02 -2.25
N VAL A 75 30.26 5.70 -2.38
CA VAL A 75 31.31 4.81 -2.89
C VAL A 75 31.05 4.36 -4.33
N TYR A 76 29.85 3.89 -4.64
CA TYR A 76 29.54 3.27 -5.93
C TYR A 76 29.36 4.30 -7.04
N GLY A 77 30.04 4.08 -8.17
CA GLY A 77 30.05 5.01 -9.31
C GLY A 77 30.75 6.36 -9.04
N LYS A 78 31.41 6.53 -7.88
CA LYS A 78 32.24 7.72 -7.58
C LYS A 78 33.71 7.43 -7.90
N ASN A 79 34.43 8.47 -8.32
CA ASN A 79 35.84 8.40 -8.66
C ASN A 79 36.72 8.53 -7.41
N LEU A 80 36.67 7.51 -6.55
CA LEU A 80 37.44 7.36 -5.32
C LEU A 80 38.47 6.24 -5.47
N THR A 81 39.63 6.40 -4.85
CA THR A 81 40.64 5.34 -4.71
C THR A 81 40.15 4.20 -3.83
N CYS A 82 40.79 3.03 -3.91
CA CYS A 82 40.43 1.90 -3.06
C CYS A 82 40.49 2.25 -1.57
N GLN A 83 41.55 2.94 -1.13
CA GLN A 83 41.71 3.31 0.28
C GLN A 83 40.60 4.26 0.77
N GLU A 84 40.26 5.29 -0.01
CA GLU A 84 39.16 6.20 0.32
C GLU A 84 37.80 5.48 0.41
N LYS A 85 37.63 4.34 -0.28
CA LYS A 85 36.43 3.49 -0.17
C LYS A 85 36.47 2.55 1.04
N GLU A 86 37.66 2.13 1.50
CA GLU A 86 37.84 1.35 2.73
C GLU A 86 37.63 2.23 3.97
N ASP A 87 38.18 3.46 3.95
CA ASP A 87 38.12 4.44 5.05
C ASP A 87 36.69 4.96 5.36
N ILE A 88 35.73 4.74 4.46
CA ILE A 88 34.29 5.06 4.65
C ILE A 88 33.57 4.03 5.54
N LEU A 89 34.11 2.81 5.66
CA LEU A 89 33.53 1.73 6.45
C LEU A 89 33.95 1.84 7.92
N ASP A 90 33.07 1.47 8.85
CA ASP A 90 33.41 1.37 10.26
C ASP A 90 33.86 -0.06 10.62
N PRO A 91 35.14 -0.29 10.98
CA PRO A 91 35.62 -1.61 11.40
C PRO A 91 34.91 -2.13 12.66
N SER A 92 34.40 -1.23 13.52
CA SER A 92 33.72 -1.59 14.77
C SER A 92 32.30 -2.15 14.59
N ASN A 93 31.80 -2.12 13.35
CA ASN A 93 30.49 -2.66 12.94
C ASN A 93 30.63 -3.94 12.08
N ASN A 94 31.80 -4.60 12.10
CA ASN A 94 32.12 -5.77 11.27
C ASN A 94 31.96 -5.54 9.76
N GLN A 95 32.03 -4.29 9.30
CA GLN A 95 31.86 -3.95 7.88
C GLN A 95 33.07 -4.29 7.00
N GLN A 96 34.19 -4.67 7.63
CA GLN A 96 35.43 -5.08 6.98
C GLN A 96 35.81 -6.48 7.51
N ILE A 97 35.80 -7.48 6.64
CA ILE A 97 36.15 -8.87 6.98
C ILE A 97 37.40 -9.24 6.19
N ARG A 98 38.55 -9.28 6.86
CA ARG A 98 39.83 -9.69 6.25
C ARG A 98 39.85 -11.20 6.05
N LEU A 99 40.10 -11.65 4.82
CA LEU A 99 39.96 -13.05 4.44
C LEU A 99 41.22 -13.88 4.77
N THR A 100 41.75 -13.79 5.99
CA THR A 100 42.99 -14.45 6.40
C THR A 100 42.81 -15.96 6.59
N SER A 101 43.83 -16.75 6.24
CA SER A 101 43.82 -18.22 6.39
C SER A 101 44.21 -18.71 7.80
N TYR A 102 44.41 -17.81 8.76
CA TYR A 102 45.00 -18.13 10.07
C TYR A 102 44.22 -17.53 11.23
N GLU A 103 42.95 -17.89 11.37
CA GLU A 103 42.27 -17.83 12.67
C GLU A 103 41.28 -18.98 12.84
N SER A 104 41.68 -19.98 13.62
CA SER A 104 40.83 -21.11 14.00
C SER A 104 39.91 -20.72 15.17
N PHE A 105 38.96 -19.81 14.92
CA PHE A 105 37.86 -19.55 15.85
C PHE A 105 36.68 -20.48 15.54
N THR A 106 36.35 -21.33 16.52
CA THR A 106 35.36 -22.40 16.45
C THR A 106 33.96 -21.94 16.02
N ASP A 107 33.36 -22.66 15.06
CA ASP A 107 31.93 -22.73 14.74
C ASP A 107 31.16 -21.42 14.44
N ARG A 108 31.82 -20.28 14.16
CA ARG A 108 31.13 -19.00 13.92
C ARG A 108 31.52 -18.16 12.70
N LEU A 109 32.54 -18.55 11.92
CA LEU A 109 33.02 -17.73 10.80
C LEU A 109 32.48 -18.11 9.40
N THR A 110 31.86 -19.29 9.23
CA THR A 110 31.09 -19.64 8.02
C THR A 110 29.68 -19.04 7.98
N ALA A 111 29.27 -18.37 9.07
CA ALA A 111 27.96 -17.76 9.24
C ALA A 111 28.10 -16.40 9.93
N CYS A 112 28.26 -15.33 9.14
CA CYS A 112 28.18 -13.98 9.65
C CYS A 112 26.72 -13.65 10.00
N ARG A 113 26.35 -13.90 11.26
CA ARG A 113 25.18 -13.28 11.88
C ARG A 113 25.49 -11.81 12.10
N ILE A 114 24.64 -10.93 11.56
CA ILE A 114 24.73 -9.49 11.79
C ILE A 114 24.26 -9.22 13.23
N PHE A 115 25.18 -9.30 14.20
CA PHE A 115 24.87 -9.30 15.62
C PHE A 115 24.97 -7.90 16.28
N LYS A 116 24.00 -7.64 17.16
CA LYS A 116 23.88 -6.54 18.14
C LYS A 116 25.20 -6.03 18.74
N ARG A 117 25.33 -4.71 18.84
CA ARG A 117 26.04 -4.04 19.95
C ARG A 117 25.06 -3.85 21.12
N ASN A 118 25.51 -4.11 22.34
CA ASN A 118 24.77 -3.76 23.56
C ASN A 118 25.02 -2.28 23.89
N GLU A 119 24.34 -1.36 23.19
CA GLU A 119 24.17 0.05 23.59
C GLU A 119 23.14 0.70 22.64
N GLU A 120 21.93 0.88 23.15
CA GLU A 120 20.75 1.70 22.75
C GLU A 120 20.40 2.09 21.29
N ASP A 121 21.22 1.85 20.27
CA ASP A 121 20.92 2.13 18.85
C ASP A 121 20.75 0.83 18.03
N CYS A 122 19.56 0.23 18.11
CA CYS A 122 19.15 -0.80 17.16
C CYS A 122 18.82 -0.18 15.80
N SER A 123 19.34 -0.75 14.70
CA SER A 123 18.75 -0.49 13.38
C SER A 123 17.39 -1.17 13.27
N GLN A 124 16.32 -0.46 13.65
CA GLN A 124 14.92 -0.92 13.71
C GLN A 124 14.27 -1.20 12.33
N ARG A 125 15.04 -1.31 11.24
CA ARG A 125 14.51 -1.47 9.87
C ARG A 125 15.37 -2.44 9.08
N SER A 126 14.73 -3.25 8.23
CA SER A 126 15.39 -4.03 7.18
C SER A 126 16.21 -3.11 6.27
N ARG A 127 17.45 -3.48 5.95
CA ARG A 127 18.39 -2.62 5.21
C ARG A 127 19.07 -3.37 4.07
N TRP A 128 19.37 -2.64 3.00
CA TRP A 128 20.22 -3.17 1.94
C TRP A 128 21.67 -3.17 2.37
N TRP A 129 22.31 -4.32 2.22
CA TRP A 129 23.74 -4.50 2.34
C TRP A 129 24.33 -4.85 0.98
N PHE A 130 25.45 -4.20 0.64
CA PHE A 130 26.17 -4.35 -0.61
C PHE A 130 27.55 -4.92 -0.31
N LEU A 131 27.81 -6.10 -0.87
CA LEU A 131 29.06 -6.84 -0.73
C LEU A 131 30.02 -6.37 -1.83
N ALA A 132 31.21 -5.96 -1.44
CA ALA A 132 32.31 -5.64 -2.34
C ALA A 132 33.59 -6.32 -1.86
N LEU A 133 34.46 -6.66 -2.80
CA LEU A 133 35.80 -7.16 -2.53
C LEU A 133 36.79 -6.02 -2.67
N GLY A 134 37.83 -5.98 -1.83
CA GLY A 134 38.95 -5.10 -2.07
C GLY A 134 40.27 -5.55 -1.48
N ASN A 135 41.33 -5.03 -2.09
CA ASN A 135 42.71 -5.27 -1.72
C ASN A 135 43.55 -4.05 -2.13
N CYS A 136 43.45 -2.98 -1.35
CA CYS A 136 44.01 -1.69 -1.72
C CYS A 136 45.55 -1.68 -1.80
N ASN A 137 46.22 -2.69 -1.25
CA ASN A 137 47.67 -2.87 -1.27
C ASN A 137 48.17 -3.77 -2.43
N SER A 138 47.28 -4.45 -3.16
CA SER A 138 47.64 -5.27 -4.32
C SER A 138 48.15 -4.41 -5.49
N THR A 139 49.14 -4.94 -6.21
CA THR A 139 49.58 -4.40 -7.52
C THR A 139 49.20 -5.33 -8.68
N ILE A 140 48.44 -6.38 -8.40
CA ILE A 140 48.07 -7.46 -9.32
C ILE A 140 46.57 -7.37 -9.69
N GLY A 141 45.77 -6.70 -8.84
CA GLY A 141 44.31 -6.69 -8.91
C GLY A 141 43.70 -7.66 -7.89
N LEU A 142 42.53 -8.18 -8.23
CA LEU A 142 41.70 -9.08 -7.40
C LEU A 142 41.46 -10.42 -8.08
N TYR A 143 41.39 -11.50 -7.29
CA TYR A 143 40.93 -12.82 -7.73
C TYR A 143 40.14 -13.50 -6.63
N LEU A 144 38.87 -13.84 -6.87
CA LEU A 144 38.04 -14.57 -5.92
C LEU A 144 37.15 -15.60 -6.61
N GLU A 145 37.32 -16.87 -6.28
CA GLU A 145 36.28 -17.89 -6.45
C GLU A 145 35.38 -17.84 -5.21
N TYR A 146 34.09 -17.58 -5.40
CA TYR A 146 33.14 -17.37 -4.31
C TYR A 146 31.89 -18.23 -4.42
N ASP A 147 31.37 -18.63 -3.26
CA ASP A 147 30.06 -19.21 -3.04
C ASP A 147 29.40 -18.45 -1.87
N ILE A 148 28.29 -17.75 -2.13
CA ILE A 148 27.59 -16.90 -1.17
C ILE A 148 26.13 -17.33 -1.06
N THR A 149 25.67 -17.50 0.18
CA THR A 149 24.29 -17.82 0.54
C THR A 149 23.77 -16.78 1.55
N MET A 150 22.68 -16.09 1.20
CA MET A 150 22.10 -14.98 1.98
C MET A 150 20.65 -15.30 2.35
N THR A 151 20.31 -15.21 3.63
CA THR A 151 19.04 -15.71 4.18
C THR A 151 18.43 -14.80 5.24
N ASN A 152 17.10 -14.81 5.34
CA ASN A 152 16.30 -14.09 6.33
C ASN A 152 15.31 -15.06 6.99
N GLY A 153 15.38 -15.24 8.31
CA GLY A 153 14.46 -16.13 9.06
C GLY A 153 15.07 -17.49 9.41
N ASP A 154 14.24 -18.39 9.93
CA ASP A 154 14.69 -19.72 10.40
C ASP A 154 14.75 -20.75 9.25
N PRO A 155 15.74 -21.67 9.21
CA PRO A 155 15.83 -22.73 8.18
C PRO A 155 14.60 -23.67 8.08
N SER A 156 13.71 -23.67 9.06
CA SER A 156 12.41 -24.36 9.01
C SER A 156 11.35 -23.64 8.16
N GLU A 157 11.49 -22.33 7.94
CA GLU A 157 10.57 -21.48 7.17
C GLU A 157 10.91 -21.51 5.67
N ILE A 158 10.84 -22.71 5.07
CA ILE A 158 11.34 -23.05 3.71
C ILE A 158 10.94 -22.04 2.61
N TRP A 159 9.78 -21.38 2.74
CA TRP A 159 9.27 -20.42 1.74
C TRP A 159 9.78 -18.98 1.91
N PHE A 160 10.27 -18.61 3.09
CA PHE A 160 10.68 -17.23 3.41
C PHE A 160 12.18 -17.11 3.69
N TYR A 161 12.80 -18.20 4.18
CA TYR A 161 14.20 -18.31 4.58
C TYR A 161 15.22 -17.67 3.61
N GLN A 162 14.93 -17.63 2.31
CA GLN A 162 15.89 -17.27 1.24
C GLN A 162 15.48 -16.03 0.44
N LEU A 163 14.43 -15.31 0.86
CA LEU A 163 13.97 -14.09 0.21
C LEU A 163 14.60 -12.86 0.87
N SER A 164 14.99 -11.86 0.08
CA SER A 164 15.29 -10.53 0.65
C SER A 164 14.01 -9.83 1.09
N ALA A 165 14.11 -8.90 2.05
CA ALA A 165 12.93 -8.24 2.64
C ALA A 165 12.07 -7.50 1.59
N ASP A 166 12.72 -6.89 0.59
CA ASP A 166 12.05 -6.26 -0.54
C ASP A 166 11.34 -7.27 -1.46
N GLU A 167 11.94 -8.45 -1.69
CA GLU A 167 11.33 -9.52 -2.47
C GLU A 167 10.03 -10.00 -1.81
N PHE A 168 9.99 -10.13 -0.48
CA PHE A 168 8.75 -10.43 0.25
C PHE A 168 7.66 -9.37 0.01
N CYS A 169 7.98 -8.09 0.18
CA CYS A 169 7.05 -6.98 -0.04
C CYS A 169 6.58 -6.90 -1.50
N VAL A 170 7.45 -7.14 -2.48
CA VAL A 170 7.14 -7.14 -3.91
C VAL A 170 6.28 -8.37 -4.29
N LEU A 171 6.58 -9.55 -3.78
CA LEU A 171 5.81 -10.77 -4.04
C LEU A 171 4.38 -10.67 -3.49
N ARG A 172 4.22 -10.14 -2.27
CA ARG A 172 2.90 -9.92 -1.63
C ARG A 172 2.11 -8.83 -2.37
N SER A 173 2.73 -7.67 -2.65
CA SER A 173 2.06 -6.51 -3.26
C SER A 173 1.69 -6.71 -4.74
N ARG A 174 2.42 -7.54 -5.50
CA ARG A 174 2.16 -7.79 -6.92
C ARG A 174 1.44 -9.10 -7.22
N HIS A 175 1.04 -9.87 -6.19
CA HIS A 175 0.42 -11.20 -6.33
C HIS A 175 1.20 -12.16 -7.27
N LEU A 176 2.54 -12.07 -7.26
CA LEU A 176 3.42 -12.76 -8.21
C LEU A 176 3.42 -14.29 -8.11
N PHE A 177 2.78 -14.86 -7.08
CA PHE A 177 2.40 -16.28 -7.05
C PHE A 177 1.29 -16.54 -8.07
N HIS A 178 1.71 -16.69 -9.33
CA HIS A 178 0.89 -16.64 -10.53
C HIS A 178 -0.28 -17.64 -10.50
N GLN A 179 -1.46 -17.23 -10.99
CA GLN A 179 -2.68 -18.02 -10.85
C GLN A 179 -2.60 -19.41 -11.51
N THR A 180 -1.86 -19.54 -12.62
CA THR A 180 -1.61 -20.85 -13.25
C THR A 180 -0.74 -21.76 -12.39
N PHE A 181 0.21 -21.21 -11.63
CA PHE A 181 1.05 -21.95 -10.70
C PHE A 181 0.25 -22.43 -9.48
N LYS A 182 -0.70 -21.63 -8.97
CA LYS A 182 -1.66 -22.07 -7.94
C LYS A 182 -2.49 -23.27 -8.42
N LEU A 183 -3.04 -23.21 -9.63
CA LEU A 183 -3.80 -24.32 -10.23
C LEU A 183 -2.93 -25.57 -10.46
N TYR A 184 -1.64 -25.38 -10.79
CA TYR A 184 -0.67 -26.47 -10.91
C TYR A 184 -0.42 -27.16 -9.57
N LEU A 185 -0.07 -26.39 -8.52
CA LEU A 185 0.09 -26.94 -7.16
C LEU A 185 -1.19 -27.66 -6.68
N GLN A 186 -2.37 -27.07 -6.92
CA GLN A 186 -3.64 -27.71 -6.58
C GLN A 186 -3.80 -29.08 -7.25
N SER A 187 -3.44 -29.20 -8.54
CA SER A 187 -3.48 -30.49 -9.24
C SER A 187 -2.50 -31.52 -8.66
N ILE A 188 -1.28 -31.09 -8.29
CA ILE A 188 -0.29 -31.95 -7.61
C ILE A 188 -0.81 -32.43 -6.26
N VAL A 189 -1.38 -31.54 -5.45
CA VAL A 189 -1.91 -31.88 -4.11
C VAL A 189 -3.01 -32.94 -4.23
N PHE A 190 -3.96 -32.78 -5.16
CA PHE A 190 -4.98 -33.81 -5.43
C PHE A 190 -4.38 -35.12 -5.97
N GLU A 191 -3.33 -35.06 -6.78
CA GLU A 191 -2.61 -36.24 -7.28
C GLU A 191 -1.90 -36.99 -6.14
N CYS A 192 -1.25 -36.29 -5.22
CA CYS A 192 -0.62 -36.89 -4.04
C CYS A 192 -1.65 -37.57 -3.12
N PHE A 193 -2.79 -36.94 -2.85
CA PHE A 193 -3.89 -37.58 -2.12
C PHE A 193 -4.43 -38.81 -2.87
N SER A 194 -4.62 -38.72 -4.19
CA SER A 194 -5.02 -39.85 -5.04
C SER A 194 -4.07 -41.04 -4.88
N LEU A 195 -2.77 -40.80 -5.05
CA LEU A 195 -1.73 -41.83 -4.94
C LEU A 195 -1.69 -42.43 -3.53
N PHE A 196 -1.76 -41.60 -2.48
CA PHE A 196 -1.80 -42.08 -1.10
C PHE A 196 -2.97 -43.05 -0.85
N PHE A 197 -4.20 -42.66 -1.19
CA PHE A 197 -5.37 -43.52 -0.98
C PHE A 197 -5.36 -44.76 -1.87
N MET A 198 -4.87 -44.67 -3.11
CA MET A 198 -4.73 -45.82 -4.02
C MET A 198 -3.66 -46.80 -3.52
N CYS A 199 -2.50 -46.32 -3.09
CA CYS A 199 -1.45 -47.15 -2.48
C CYS A 199 -1.93 -47.82 -1.19
N ALA A 200 -2.70 -47.12 -0.34
CA ALA A 200 -3.31 -47.71 0.85
C ALA A 200 -4.36 -48.79 0.48
N ALA A 201 -5.24 -48.53 -0.50
CA ALA A 201 -6.26 -49.48 -0.94
C ALA A 201 -5.66 -50.76 -1.54
N TYR A 202 -4.68 -50.63 -2.44
CA TYR A 202 -3.97 -51.78 -3.02
C TYR A 202 -3.04 -52.46 -2.01
N GLY A 203 -2.46 -51.71 -1.07
CA GLY A 203 -1.65 -52.26 0.03
C GLY A 203 -2.47 -53.18 0.94
N ARG A 204 -3.70 -52.79 1.29
CA ARG A 204 -4.65 -53.67 2.01
C ARG A 204 -5.06 -54.87 1.16
N TYR A 205 -5.47 -54.64 -0.08
CA TYR A 205 -5.87 -55.71 -1.01
C TYR A 205 -4.78 -56.78 -1.19
N ALA A 206 -3.50 -56.40 -1.19
CA ALA A 206 -2.38 -57.31 -1.27
C ALA A 206 -2.09 -58.11 0.03
N GLN A 207 -2.72 -57.76 1.15
CA GLN A 207 -2.62 -58.46 2.43
C GLN A 207 -3.80 -59.42 2.68
N ASP A 208 -5.02 -59.02 2.31
CA ASP A 208 -6.26 -59.74 2.64
C ASP A 208 -7.03 -60.29 1.43
N GLY A 209 -6.67 -59.90 0.19
CA GLY A 209 -7.37 -60.28 -1.04
C GLY A 209 -8.74 -59.60 -1.24
N ILE A 210 -9.17 -58.73 -0.31
CA ILE A 210 -10.50 -58.10 -0.27
C ILE A 210 -10.36 -56.57 -0.47
N GLY A 211 -9.40 -55.96 0.22
CA GLY A 211 -9.09 -54.54 0.17
C GLY A 211 -10.16 -53.64 0.76
N MET A 212 -10.00 -52.32 0.55
CA MET A 212 -10.95 -51.31 1.02
C MET A 212 -11.58 -50.56 -0.16
N PRO A 213 -12.83 -50.90 -0.56
CA PRO A 213 -13.52 -50.24 -1.66
C PRO A 213 -13.67 -48.72 -1.48
N PHE A 214 -13.88 -48.26 -0.24
CA PHE A 214 -14.00 -46.84 0.10
C PHE A 214 -12.71 -46.05 -0.16
N LEU A 215 -11.54 -46.56 0.27
CA LEU A 215 -10.25 -45.91 -0.01
C LEU A 215 -9.94 -45.88 -1.51
N LYS A 216 -10.30 -46.96 -2.24
CA LYS A 216 -10.16 -47.02 -3.70
C LYS A 216 -11.02 -45.94 -4.38
N LEU A 217 -12.29 -45.81 -3.99
CA LEU A 217 -13.19 -44.77 -4.48
C LEU A 217 -12.66 -43.37 -4.18
N LEU A 218 -12.20 -43.12 -2.95
CA LEU A 218 -11.65 -41.82 -2.55
C LEU A 218 -10.40 -41.45 -3.37
N GLY A 219 -9.49 -42.40 -3.57
CA GLY A 219 -8.32 -42.23 -4.44
C GLY A 219 -8.68 -41.96 -5.91
N GLN A 220 -9.77 -42.55 -6.41
CA GLN A 220 -10.31 -42.29 -7.76
C GLN A 220 -11.00 -40.91 -7.87
N ILE A 221 -11.67 -40.42 -6.82
CA ILE A 221 -12.25 -39.07 -6.78
C ILE A 221 -11.14 -38.01 -6.83
N PHE A 222 -10.11 -38.14 -5.99
CA PHE A 222 -8.95 -37.24 -6.02
C PHE A 222 -8.19 -37.31 -7.35
N ARG A 223 -8.12 -38.49 -8.00
CA ARG A 223 -7.57 -38.64 -9.36
C ARG A 223 -8.33 -37.79 -10.38
N ALA A 224 -9.66 -37.84 -10.35
CA ALA A 224 -10.50 -37.08 -11.26
C ALA A 224 -10.34 -35.57 -11.00
N ALA A 225 -10.35 -35.13 -9.74
CA ALA A 225 -10.12 -33.73 -9.37
C ALA A 225 -8.77 -33.20 -9.89
N SER A 226 -7.66 -33.92 -9.63
CA SER A 226 -6.33 -33.64 -10.18
C SER A 226 -6.37 -33.49 -11.71
N THR A 227 -6.95 -34.48 -12.40
CA THR A 227 -7.00 -34.51 -13.87
C THR A 227 -7.82 -33.34 -14.44
N ILE A 228 -8.93 -32.97 -13.82
CA ILE A 228 -9.78 -31.85 -14.25
C ILE A 228 -9.05 -30.51 -14.03
N SER A 229 -8.44 -30.30 -12.86
CA SER A 229 -7.66 -29.10 -12.55
C SER A 229 -6.47 -28.91 -13.50
N PHE A 230 -5.75 -29.99 -13.79
CA PHE A 230 -4.62 -29.97 -14.72
C PHE A 230 -5.04 -29.71 -16.17
N LEU A 231 -6.14 -30.33 -16.63
CA LEU A 231 -6.68 -30.10 -17.97
C LEU A 231 -7.22 -28.66 -18.13
N PHE A 232 -7.86 -28.11 -17.09
CA PHE A 232 -8.28 -26.71 -17.06
C PHE A 232 -7.09 -25.75 -17.17
N LEU A 233 -6.02 -26.00 -16.40
CA LEU A 233 -4.76 -25.27 -16.47
C LEU A 233 -4.17 -25.28 -17.89
N LEU A 234 -4.03 -26.45 -18.52
CA LEU A 234 -3.47 -26.55 -19.88
C LEU A 234 -4.29 -25.76 -20.91
N LEU A 235 -5.62 -25.79 -20.82
CA LEU A 235 -6.50 -25.03 -21.71
C LEU A 235 -6.48 -23.52 -21.45
N LEU A 236 -6.21 -23.07 -20.22
CA LEU A 236 -5.96 -21.65 -19.91
C LEU A 236 -4.61 -21.20 -20.50
N LEU A 237 -3.56 -22.01 -20.36
CA LEU A 237 -2.25 -21.74 -20.94
C LEU A 237 -2.31 -21.66 -22.47
N ALA A 238 -3.01 -22.60 -23.13
CA ALA A 238 -3.22 -22.57 -24.58
C ALA A 238 -4.02 -21.35 -25.08
N LYS A 239 -4.80 -20.70 -24.20
CA LYS A 239 -5.48 -19.42 -24.49
C LYS A 239 -4.61 -18.19 -24.20
N GLY A 240 -3.38 -18.38 -23.72
CA GLY A 240 -2.50 -17.29 -23.27
C GLY A 240 -2.99 -16.58 -22.02
N TYR A 241 -3.91 -17.18 -21.24
CA TYR A 241 -4.46 -16.55 -20.04
C TYR A 241 -3.35 -16.25 -19.04
N THR A 242 -3.32 -15.03 -18.52
CA THR A 242 -2.30 -14.48 -17.60
C THR A 242 -0.86 -14.40 -18.14
N ILE A 243 -0.51 -15.10 -19.23
CA ILE A 243 0.81 -15.02 -19.89
C ILE A 243 0.84 -13.95 -20.99
N THR A 244 -0.11 -13.97 -21.93
CA THR A 244 -0.21 -12.98 -23.02
C THR A 244 -1.49 -12.15 -22.97
N ARG A 245 -2.50 -12.57 -22.19
CA ARG A 245 -3.79 -11.90 -22.03
C ARG A 245 -4.21 -11.88 -20.57
N GLY A 246 -4.24 -10.69 -19.95
CA GLY A 246 -4.60 -10.52 -18.54
C GLY A 246 -6.08 -10.82 -18.20
N ARG A 247 -6.96 -10.91 -19.21
CA ARG A 247 -8.37 -11.31 -19.04
C ARG A 247 -8.78 -12.30 -20.14
N LEU A 248 -9.59 -13.29 -19.76
CA LEU A 248 -10.24 -14.19 -20.71
C LEU A 248 -11.50 -13.51 -21.27
N SER A 249 -11.82 -13.68 -22.55
CA SER A 249 -13.06 -13.13 -23.10
C SER A 249 -14.29 -13.85 -22.52
N ASN A 250 -15.43 -13.16 -22.39
CA ASN A 250 -16.65 -13.75 -21.82
C ASN A 250 -17.08 -15.02 -22.57
N ALA A 251 -17.04 -15.00 -23.91
CA ALA A 251 -17.31 -16.17 -24.74
C ALA A 251 -16.26 -17.29 -24.55
N GLY A 252 -15.00 -16.96 -24.26
CA GLY A 252 -13.97 -17.92 -23.89
C GLY A 252 -14.23 -18.57 -22.54
N ALA A 253 -14.59 -17.77 -21.53
CA ALA A 253 -14.86 -18.21 -20.16
C ALA A 253 -16.07 -19.15 -20.08
N TRP A 254 -17.20 -18.79 -20.70
CA TRP A 254 -18.39 -19.65 -20.70
C TRP A 254 -18.18 -20.98 -21.44
N LYS A 255 -17.48 -20.98 -22.59
CA LYS A 255 -17.14 -22.23 -23.30
C LYS A 255 -16.21 -23.13 -22.47
N MET A 256 -15.28 -22.53 -21.71
CA MET A 256 -14.42 -23.26 -20.76
C MET A 256 -15.22 -23.85 -19.61
N ALA A 257 -16.12 -23.08 -18.99
CA ALA A 257 -16.97 -23.53 -17.90
C ALA A 257 -17.87 -24.71 -18.31
N ILE A 258 -18.45 -24.66 -19.52
CA ILE A 258 -19.25 -25.76 -20.08
C ILE A 258 -18.41 -27.03 -20.23
N LEU A 259 -17.21 -26.94 -20.82
CA LEU A 259 -16.34 -28.11 -21.01
C LEU A 259 -15.92 -28.75 -19.68
N ILE A 260 -15.54 -27.95 -18.68
CA ILE A 260 -15.19 -28.46 -17.34
C ILE A 260 -16.40 -29.08 -16.64
N SER A 261 -17.59 -28.48 -16.78
CA SER A 261 -18.83 -29.04 -16.25
C SER A 261 -19.16 -30.41 -16.87
N LEU A 262 -18.97 -30.56 -18.19
CA LEU A 262 -19.14 -31.84 -18.89
C LEU A 262 -18.15 -32.91 -18.38
N PHE A 263 -16.89 -32.54 -18.12
CA PHE A 263 -15.94 -33.46 -17.49
C PHE A 263 -16.40 -33.88 -16.09
N ILE A 264 -16.79 -32.93 -15.23
CA ILE A 264 -17.27 -33.23 -13.86
C ILE A 264 -18.47 -34.17 -13.89
N VAL A 265 -19.50 -33.85 -14.68
CA VAL A 265 -20.71 -34.68 -14.81
C VAL A 265 -20.38 -36.08 -15.33
N THR A 266 -19.47 -36.20 -16.30
CA THR A 266 -19.11 -37.53 -16.85
C THR A 266 -18.28 -38.36 -15.88
N TYR A 267 -17.37 -37.76 -15.10
CA TYR A 267 -16.68 -38.48 -14.01
C TYR A 267 -17.65 -38.91 -12.90
N LEU A 268 -18.61 -38.05 -12.51
CA LEU A 268 -19.66 -38.43 -11.56
C LEU A 268 -20.51 -39.60 -12.09
N ALA A 269 -20.91 -39.55 -13.36
CA ALA A 269 -21.61 -40.65 -14.03
C ALA A 269 -20.76 -41.94 -14.06
N MET A 270 -19.45 -41.84 -14.27
CA MET A 270 -18.52 -42.98 -14.21
C MET A 270 -18.45 -43.60 -12.80
N PHE A 271 -18.43 -42.79 -11.74
CA PHE A 271 -18.47 -43.29 -10.36
C PHE A 271 -19.81 -43.94 -10.01
N ILE A 272 -20.93 -43.35 -10.45
CA ILE A 272 -22.27 -43.94 -10.28
C ILE A 272 -22.36 -45.27 -11.03
N TRP A 273 -21.85 -45.35 -12.27
CA TRP A 273 -21.76 -46.58 -13.05
C TRP A 273 -20.93 -47.65 -12.33
N GLN A 274 -19.78 -47.26 -11.77
CA GLN A 274 -18.90 -48.13 -10.98
C GLN A 274 -19.61 -48.71 -9.74
N ILE A 275 -20.51 -47.96 -9.10
CA ILE A 275 -21.22 -48.39 -7.88
C ILE A 275 -22.50 -49.19 -8.19
N ARG A 276 -23.18 -48.89 -9.32
CA ARG A 276 -24.57 -49.36 -9.58
C ARG A 276 -24.70 -50.37 -10.72
N VAL A 277 -23.73 -50.42 -11.64
CA VAL A 277 -23.82 -51.21 -12.89
C VAL A 277 -22.64 -52.16 -13.06
N PHE A 278 -21.52 -51.93 -12.37
CA PHE A 278 -20.32 -52.76 -12.49
C PHE A 278 -20.50 -54.13 -11.82
N ASP A 279 -20.49 -55.19 -12.62
CA ASP A 279 -20.52 -56.57 -12.15
C ASP A 279 -19.09 -57.07 -11.85
N PRO A 280 -18.76 -57.42 -10.59
CA PRO A 280 -17.42 -57.91 -10.23
C PRO A 280 -17.05 -59.25 -10.89
N ALA A 281 -18.00 -59.97 -11.50
CA ALA A 281 -17.72 -61.20 -12.26
C ALA A 281 -17.22 -60.94 -13.69
N ARG A 282 -17.28 -59.70 -14.20
CA ARG A 282 -16.80 -59.35 -15.55
C ARG A 282 -15.42 -58.67 -15.51
N ILE A 283 -14.48 -59.19 -16.29
CA ILE A 283 -13.13 -58.62 -16.47
C ILE A 283 -13.15 -57.45 -17.48
N THR A 284 -14.11 -56.54 -17.35
CA THR A 284 -14.21 -55.32 -18.17
C THR A 284 -13.58 -54.15 -17.44
N TYR A 285 -12.74 -53.38 -18.14
CA TYR A 285 -12.09 -52.21 -17.56
C TYR A 285 -13.10 -51.06 -17.39
N LEU A 286 -12.94 -50.23 -16.36
CA LEU A 286 -13.85 -49.09 -16.11
C LEU A 286 -13.88 -48.08 -17.29
N SER A 287 -12.80 -48.02 -18.08
CA SER A 287 -12.69 -47.25 -19.32
C SER A 287 -13.58 -47.76 -20.46
N GLU A 288 -14.05 -49.02 -20.40
CA GLU A 288 -14.97 -49.63 -21.38
C GLU A 288 -16.44 -49.33 -21.05
N SER A 289 -16.72 -48.58 -19.98
CA SER A 289 -18.06 -48.08 -19.67
C SER A 289 -18.49 -46.97 -20.62
N VAL A 290 -19.80 -46.76 -20.78
CA VAL A 290 -20.32 -45.66 -21.62
C VAL A 290 -19.80 -44.28 -21.16
N PRO A 291 -19.77 -43.93 -19.85
CA PRO A 291 -19.09 -42.72 -19.38
C PRO A 291 -17.59 -42.69 -19.70
N GLY A 292 -16.90 -43.85 -19.67
CA GLY A 292 -15.49 -43.98 -20.05
C GLY A 292 -15.21 -43.54 -21.49
N TYR A 293 -15.99 -44.05 -22.46
CA TYR A 293 -15.89 -43.63 -23.86
C TYR A 293 -16.20 -42.13 -24.06
N ILE A 294 -17.17 -41.58 -23.31
CA ILE A 294 -17.47 -40.14 -23.35
C ILE A 294 -16.28 -39.31 -22.82
N ILE A 295 -15.62 -39.74 -21.74
CA ILE A 295 -14.39 -39.08 -21.24
C ILE A 295 -13.27 -39.11 -22.28
N VAL A 296 -13.10 -40.23 -23.01
CA VAL A 296 -12.12 -40.31 -24.12
C VAL A 296 -12.46 -39.31 -25.23
N GLY A 297 -13.72 -39.22 -25.65
CA GLY A 297 -14.18 -38.24 -26.63
C GLY A 297 -13.94 -36.78 -26.18
N LEU A 298 -14.31 -36.45 -24.94
CA LEU A 298 -14.05 -35.12 -24.34
C LEU A 298 -12.55 -34.78 -24.28
N ARG A 299 -11.68 -35.76 -23.99
CA ARG A 299 -10.23 -35.58 -24.02
C ARG A 299 -9.71 -35.31 -25.43
N VAL A 300 -10.20 -36.02 -26.45
CA VAL A 300 -9.83 -35.77 -27.85
C VAL A 300 -10.25 -34.36 -28.28
N ILE A 301 -11.47 -33.92 -27.92
CA ILE A 301 -11.95 -32.55 -28.19
C ILE A 301 -11.08 -31.50 -27.48
N ALA A 302 -10.76 -31.71 -26.19
CA ALA A 302 -9.88 -30.81 -25.44
C ALA A 302 -8.45 -30.77 -26.00
N TRP A 303 -7.92 -31.89 -26.48
CA TRP A 303 -6.61 -31.98 -27.11
C TRP A 303 -6.59 -31.25 -28.45
N ILE A 304 -7.57 -31.47 -29.33
CA ILE A 304 -7.72 -30.70 -30.58
C ILE A 304 -7.77 -29.20 -30.25
N TRP A 305 -8.56 -28.78 -29.26
CA TRP A 305 -8.64 -27.37 -28.86
C TRP A 305 -7.31 -26.81 -28.34
N PHE A 306 -6.57 -27.56 -27.53
CA PHE A 306 -5.22 -27.19 -27.08
C PHE A 306 -4.27 -26.95 -28.27
N TRP A 307 -4.33 -27.82 -29.29
CA TRP A 307 -3.48 -27.73 -30.47
C TRP A 307 -3.93 -26.71 -31.53
N MET A 308 -5.17 -26.20 -31.50
CA MET A 308 -5.67 -25.27 -32.53
C MET A 308 -4.76 -24.05 -32.75
N GLY A 309 -4.19 -23.47 -31.68
CA GLY A 309 -3.29 -22.32 -31.78
C GLY A 309 -1.93 -22.65 -32.41
N PRO A 310 -1.16 -23.60 -31.86
CA PRO A 310 0.08 -24.07 -32.49
C PRO A 310 -0.11 -24.57 -33.93
N ILE A 311 -1.23 -25.26 -34.23
CA ILE A 311 -1.55 -25.73 -35.57
C ILE A 311 -1.86 -24.56 -36.51
N SER A 312 -2.62 -23.54 -36.10
CA SER A 312 -2.88 -22.38 -36.98
C SER A 312 -1.60 -21.59 -37.26
N VAL A 313 -0.70 -21.46 -36.29
CA VAL A 313 0.63 -20.84 -36.47
C VAL A 313 1.54 -21.70 -37.38
N MET A 314 1.55 -23.03 -37.23
CA MET A 314 2.28 -23.91 -38.16
C MET A 314 1.72 -23.85 -39.58
N ILE A 315 0.39 -23.88 -39.73
CA ILE A 315 -0.28 -23.72 -41.04
C ILE A 315 0.11 -22.39 -41.68
N ALA A 316 0.06 -21.29 -40.94
CA ALA A 316 0.50 -19.99 -41.43
C ALA A 316 2.00 -19.99 -41.82
N ASN A 317 2.86 -20.64 -41.03
CA ASN A 317 4.31 -20.68 -41.27
C ASN A 317 4.74 -21.60 -42.43
N PHE A 318 4.00 -22.67 -42.74
CA PHE A 318 4.36 -23.63 -43.78
C PHE A 318 3.53 -23.54 -45.08
N LEU A 319 2.35 -22.91 -45.06
CA LEU A 319 1.47 -22.79 -46.24
C LEU A 319 1.31 -21.36 -46.77
N LEU A 320 1.86 -20.35 -46.07
CA LEU A 320 1.88 -18.96 -46.54
C LEU A 320 3.33 -18.50 -46.70
N ASP A 321 3.64 -17.95 -47.88
CA ASP A 321 4.93 -17.32 -48.15
C ASP A 321 5.17 -16.15 -47.17
N ASN A 322 6.44 -15.94 -46.79
CA ASN A 322 6.85 -14.93 -45.81
C ASN A 322 6.29 -13.52 -46.08
N TRP A 323 6.06 -13.16 -47.35
CA TRP A 323 5.61 -11.82 -47.76
C TRP A 323 4.09 -11.59 -47.67
N VAL A 324 3.28 -12.65 -47.54
CA VAL A 324 1.80 -12.54 -47.38
C VAL A 324 1.32 -13.00 -46.01
N ARG A 325 2.16 -13.68 -45.23
CA ARG A 325 1.77 -14.40 -44.01
C ARG A 325 1.08 -13.49 -42.99
N GLU A 326 1.65 -12.33 -42.71
CA GLU A 326 1.11 -11.36 -41.75
C GLU A 326 -0.29 -10.87 -42.18
N GLU A 327 -0.42 -10.41 -43.42
CA GLU A 327 -1.67 -9.89 -43.98
C GLU A 327 -2.78 -10.95 -44.04
N VAL A 328 -2.46 -12.18 -44.46
CA VAL A 328 -3.45 -13.27 -44.54
C VAL A 328 -3.89 -13.75 -43.16
N VAL A 329 -2.99 -13.83 -42.18
CA VAL A 329 -3.36 -14.20 -40.80
C VAL A 329 -4.24 -13.10 -40.18
N ASN A 330 -3.88 -11.83 -40.35
CA ASN A 330 -4.69 -10.70 -39.87
C ASN A 330 -6.06 -10.63 -40.58
N LEU A 331 -6.13 -10.95 -41.87
CA LEU A 331 -7.39 -11.04 -42.61
C LEU A 331 -8.27 -12.18 -42.08
N VAL A 332 -7.71 -13.37 -41.82
CA VAL A 332 -8.45 -14.51 -41.27
C VAL A 332 -8.99 -14.20 -39.87
N ASP A 333 -8.18 -13.60 -38.99
CA ASP A 333 -8.65 -13.17 -37.66
C ASP A 333 -9.76 -12.11 -37.76
N CYS A 334 -9.61 -11.11 -38.64
CA CYS A 334 -10.67 -10.13 -38.92
C CYS A 334 -11.97 -10.78 -39.43
N LEU A 335 -11.88 -11.79 -40.31
CA LEU A 335 -13.04 -12.52 -40.83
C LEU A 335 -13.72 -13.38 -39.75
N VAL A 336 -12.94 -14.03 -38.88
CA VAL A 336 -13.47 -14.83 -37.75
C VAL A 336 -14.17 -13.92 -36.73
N VAL A 337 -13.59 -12.76 -36.43
CA VAL A 337 -14.21 -11.74 -35.56
C VAL A 337 -15.49 -11.20 -36.19
N SER A 338 -15.46 -10.85 -37.48
CA SER A 338 -16.64 -10.36 -38.23
C SER A 338 -17.78 -11.40 -38.24
N TYR A 339 -17.46 -12.67 -38.51
CA TYR A 339 -18.41 -13.78 -38.42
C TYR A 339 -19.01 -13.90 -37.01
N GLY A 340 -18.19 -13.76 -35.97
CA GLY A 340 -18.66 -13.75 -34.58
C GLY A 340 -19.67 -12.63 -34.29
N TYR A 341 -19.42 -11.41 -34.78
CA TYR A 341 -20.36 -10.30 -34.65
C TYR A 341 -21.65 -10.51 -35.46
N ILE A 342 -21.56 -11.05 -36.68
CA ILE A 342 -22.74 -11.37 -37.51
C ILE A 342 -23.62 -12.44 -36.82
N VAL A 343 -23.01 -13.52 -36.31
CA VAL A 343 -23.74 -14.56 -35.58
C VAL A 343 -24.37 -14.00 -34.30
N PHE A 344 -23.67 -13.16 -33.55
CA PHE A 344 -24.23 -12.50 -32.37
C PHE A 344 -25.43 -11.62 -32.76
N MET A 345 -25.29 -10.78 -33.79
CA MET A 345 -26.35 -9.91 -34.32
C MET A 345 -27.60 -10.69 -34.76
N VAL A 346 -27.42 -11.87 -35.38
CA VAL A 346 -28.51 -12.78 -35.75
C VAL A 346 -29.17 -13.41 -34.51
N LEU A 347 -28.38 -13.86 -33.52
CA LEU A 347 -28.91 -14.43 -32.28
C LEU A 347 -29.64 -13.41 -31.41
N THR A 348 -29.23 -12.14 -31.44
CA THR A 348 -29.89 -11.03 -30.73
C THR A 348 -30.92 -10.30 -31.60
N TRP A 349 -31.26 -10.82 -32.78
CA TRP A 349 -32.14 -10.12 -33.72
C TRP A 349 -33.58 -10.05 -33.17
N PRO A 350 -34.11 -8.85 -32.80
CA PRO A 350 -35.30 -8.77 -31.95
C PRO A 350 -36.56 -9.42 -32.53
N SER A 351 -36.73 -9.38 -33.86
CA SER A 351 -37.90 -9.96 -34.53
C SER A 351 -37.88 -11.49 -34.65
N SER A 352 -36.82 -12.17 -34.19
CA SER A 352 -36.73 -13.65 -34.19
C SER A 352 -37.02 -14.29 -32.83
N ALA A 353 -36.98 -13.53 -31.73
CA ALA A 353 -36.87 -14.11 -30.38
C ALA A 353 -37.93 -13.65 -29.36
N ASN A 354 -38.68 -12.57 -29.61
CA ASN A 354 -39.79 -12.20 -28.71
C ASN A 354 -40.91 -11.45 -29.45
N ALA A 355 -42.16 -11.91 -29.24
CA ALA A 355 -43.36 -11.35 -29.88
C ALA A 355 -44.04 -10.23 -29.06
N ASN A 356 -43.58 -9.98 -27.83
CA ASN A 356 -44.11 -8.93 -26.95
C ASN A 356 -43.05 -7.83 -26.74
N PHE A 357 -43.49 -6.58 -26.84
CA PHE A 357 -42.68 -5.35 -26.82
C PHE A 357 -43.17 -4.44 -25.67
N PRO A 358 -42.31 -3.65 -24.98
CA PRO A 358 -40.88 -3.36 -25.22
C PRO A 358 -39.90 -3.98 -24.18
N TYR A 359 -38.60 -3.83 -24.46
CA TYR A 359 -37.50 -4.61 -23.84
C TYR A 359 -36.74 -3.95 -22.66
N HIS A 360 -37.24 -2.86 -22.06
CA HIS A 360 -36.46 -2.08 -21.07
C HIS A 360 -37.00 -2.06 -19.64
N VAL A 361 -37.98 -2.92 -19.32
CA VAL A 361 -38.50 -3.06 -17.96
C VAL A 361 -37.69 -4.13 -17.22
N ARG A 362 -36.99 -3.77 -16.13
CA ARG A 362 -36.44 -4.79 -15.21
C ARG A 362 -37.62 -5.54 -14.60
N THR A 363 -37.49 -6.84 -14.33
CA THR A 363 -38.60 -7.64 -13.75
C THR A 363 -39.13 -7.11 -12.41
N ALA A 364 -38.35 -6.28 -11.70
CA ALA A 364 -38.76 -5.58 -10.48
C ALA A 364 -39.62 -4.31 -10.70
N GLN A 365 -39.77 -3.83 -11.94
CA GLN A 365 -40.61 -2.67 -12.31
C GLN A 365 -42.02 -3.09 -12.79
N ILE A 366 -42.31 -4.40 -12.84
CA ILE A 366 -43.64 -4.94 -13.12
C ILE A 366 -44.35 -5.12 -11.77
N GLY A 367 -44.74 -4.02 -11.10
CA GLY A 367 -45.13 -4.14 -9.70
C GLY A 367 -45.59 -2.91 -8.91
N ASP A 368 -46.00 -1.79 -9.53
CA ASP A 368 -47.12 -1.01 -8.97
C ASP A 368 -47.82 -0.22 -10.09
N ALA A 369 -49.15 -0.23 -10.08
CA ALA A 369 -50.01 0.23 -11.18
C ALA A 369 -50.96 1.35 -10.71
N SER A 370 -50.41 2.36 -10.04
CA SER A 370 -51.20 3.32 -9.24
C SER A 370 -50.73 4.78 -9.30
N SER A 371 -50.17 5.26 -10.42
CA SER A 371 -50.04 6.71 -10.70
C SER A 371 -49.97 7.04 -12.20
N PRO A 372 -50.82 7.96 -12.71
CA PRO A 372 -50.78 8.38 -14.11
C PRO A 372 -49.97 9.66 -14.37
N ALA A 373 -49.49 9.78 -15.61
CA ALA A 373 -49.00 10.97 -16.33
C ALA A 373 -47.46 11.19 -16.45
N ASN A 374 -47.02 10.95 -17.69
CA ASN A 374 -45.98 11.69 -18.45
C ASN A 374 -44.50 11.31 -18.28
N ASP A 375 -44.16 10.14 -18.84
CA ASP A 375 -42.87 9.88 -19.51
C ASP A 375 -42.53 10.94 -20.57
N ALA A 376 -41.28 11.41 -20.58
CA ALA A 376 -40.59 11.87 -21.80
C ALA A 376 -39.05 11.74 -21.67
N ASN A 377 -38.47 10.83 -22.45
CA ASN A 377 -37.03 10.62 -22.71
C ASN A 377 -36.10 10.10 -21.59
N TYR A 378 -36.00 8.76 -21.56
CA TYR A 378 -34.81 7.99 -21.16
C TYR A 378 -33.67 8.07 -22.24
N PRO A 379 -32.44 7.53 -22.02
CA PRO A 379 -31.19 8.25 -22.31
C PRO A 379 -30.43 7.81 -23.57
N GLN A 380 -29.44 8.62 -23.95
CA GLN A 380 -28.36 8.26 -24.89
C GLN A 380 -27.08 7.84 -24.15
N ASN A 381 -26.32 6.91 -24.73
CA ASN A 381 -25.12 6.35 -24.11
C ASN A 381 -24.01 6.04 -25.12
N ALA A 382 -22.76 6.28 -24.67
CA ALA A 382 -21.49 5.76 -25.17
C ALA A 382 -20.97 6.16 -26.58
N TYR A 383 -19.66 6.44 -26.62
CA TYR A 383 -18.78 6.54 -27.80
C TYR A 383 -18.85 7.79 -28.70
N GLU A 384 -18.77 9.01 -28.13
CA GLU A 384 -18.22 10.13 -28.91
C GLU A 384 -17.02 10.80 -28.22
N VAL A 385 -15.82 10.47 -28.71
CA VAL A 385 -14.59 11.23 -28.52
C VAL A 385 -14.15 11.71 -29.90
N ARG A 386 -14.02 13.03 -30.09
CA ARG A 386 -13.36 13.62 -31.26
C ARG A 386 -12.38 14.69 -30.79
N TYR A 387 -11.12 14.59 -31.21
CA TYR A 387 -10.39 15.62 -31.98
C TYR A 387 -8.88 15.28 -32.06
N THR A 388 -8.35 15.31 -33.27
CA THR A 388 -6.92 15.48 -33.65
C THR A 388 -6.92 16.31 -34.94
N PRO A 389 -5.89 17.14 -35.29
CA PRO A 389 -4.43 16.90 -35.19
C PRO A 389 -3.68 18.13 -34.59
N ASN A 390 -2.36 18.41 -34.74
CA ASN A 390 -1.23 17.75 -35.43
C ASN A 390 0.11 18.11 -34.74
N HIS A 391 1.12 17.22 -34.79
CA HIS A 391 2.45 17.46 -35.41
C HIS A 391 3.46 16.32 -35.12
N GLU A 392 3.70 15.51 -36.16
CA GLU A 392 5.00 15.06 -36.68
C GLU A 392 6.12 14.56 -35.74
N THR A 393 6.37 13.25 -35.84
CA THR A 393 7.65 12.58 -35.55
C THR A 393 8.66 12.71 -36.70
N PRO A 394 9.95 12.40 -36.45
CA PRO A 394 10.57 11.24 -37.11
C PRO A 394 11.26 10.31 -36.08
N THR A 395 10.97 8.99 -36.00
CA THR A 395 11.52 7.86 -36.80
C THR A 395 13.05 7.67 -36.73
N ARG A 396 13.64 6.45 -36.67
CA ARG A 396 13.17 5.04 -36.57
C ARG A 396 14.38 4.10 -36.30
N ALA A 397 14.10 2.83 -35.98
CA ALA A 397 14.97 1.63 -35.93
C ALA A 397 15.57 1.30 -34.55
N GLY A 398 15.39 0.11 -33.95
CA GLY A 398 14.61 -1.07 -34.35
C GLY A 398 15.43 -2.15 -35.08
N ILE A 399 15.70 -3.26 -34.39
CA ILE A 399 16.02 -4.63 -34.87
C ILE A 399 15.46 -5.61 -33.81
N THR A 400 14.97 -6.77 -34.25
CA THR A 400 14.28 -7.82 -33.47
C THR A 400 14.93 -9.21 -33.68
N GLU A 401 14.35 -10.24 -33.06
CA GLU A 401 14.52 -11.71 -33.28
C GLU A 401 15.63 -12.41 -32.47
N GLU A 402 15.29 -13.23 -31.46
CA GLU A 402 14.83 -14.65 -31.51
C GLU A 402 15.89 -15.66 -32.03
N THR A 403 16.45 -16.56 -31.21
CA THR A 403 15.92 -17.84 -30.62
C THR A 403 16.36 -19.08 -31.43
N ILE A 404 16.97 -20.10 -30.78
CA ILE A 404 16.73 -21.57 -30.93
C ILE A 404 17.82 -22.40 -30.19
N CYS A 405 17.42 -23.54 -29.62
CA CYS A 405 18.20 -24.42 -28.73
C CYS A 405 18.90 -25.59 -29.45
N SER A 406 19.94 -26.20 -28.83
CA SER A 406 19.90 -27.60 -28.29
C SER A 406 21.27 -28.29 -28.10
N ASN A 407 21.45 -28.94 -26.95
CA ASN A 407 22.26 -30.15 -26.61
C ASN A 407 23.71 -30.35 -27.12
N GLY A 408 24.64 -30.59 -26.18
CA GLY A 408 25.93 -31.25 -26.45
C GLY A 408 26.86 -31.30 -25.23
N ASN A 409 27.41 -32.48 -24.90
CA ASN A 409 28.31 -32.71 -23.77
C ASN A 409 29.78 -32.32 -24.07
N GLU A 410 30.57 -32.23 -22.99
CA GLU A 410 32.04 -32.34 -22.88
C GLU A 410 32.92 -31.08 -22.71
N ARG A 411 33.42 -30.95 -21.47
CA ARG A 411 34.80 -30.67 -21.01
C ARG A 411 35.75 -29.75 -21.82
N ARG A 412 36.27 -28.79 -21.04
CA ARG A 412 37.66 -28.25 -21.01
C ARG A 412 38.12 -27.24 -22.07
N SER A 413 38.53 -26.09 -21.51
CA SER A 413 39.82 -25.42 -21.75
C SER A 413 39.97 -24.50 -22.97
N SER A 414 39.96 -23.20 -22.67
CA SER A 414 40.98 -22.21 -23.06
C SER A 414 41.60 -22.28 -24.48
N SER A 415 41.23 -21.30 -25.31
CA SER A 415 42.21 -20.46 -26.04
C SER A 415 41.58 -19.06 -26.23
N VAL A 416 42.05 -18.03 -25.52
CA VAL A 416 43.23 -17.21 -25.83
C VAL A 416 43.14 -16.51 -27.18
N VAL A 417 42.67 -15.26 -27.12
CA VAL A 417 43.22 -14.06 -27.81
C VAL A 417 43.60 -14.20 -29.30
N ARG A 418 42.78 -13.62 -30.20
CA ARG A 418 43.25 -12.55 -31.12
C ARG A 418 42.16 -11.89 -31.99
N ARG A 419 42.39 -10.60 -32.26
CA ARG A 419 41.69 -9.67 -33.21
C ARG A 419 40.37 -9.10 -32.66
N PHE A 420 40.15 -7.78 -32.59
CA PHE A 420 40.92 -6.63 -33.08
C PHE A 420 40.99 -5.50 -32.05
N ALA A 421 42.20 -4.99 -31.79
CA ALA A 421 42.36 -3.62 -31.32
C ALA A 421 42.55 -2.71 -32.54
N LEU A 422 41.75 -1.64 -32.66
CA LEU A 422 42.11 -0.35 -33.30
C LEU A 422 40.91 0.61 -33.38
N ARG A 423 40.79 1.52 -32.40
CA ARG A 423 40.84 2.98 -32.61
C ARG A 423 40.61 3.74 -31.29
N LEU A 424 41.71 4.24 -30.72
CA LEU A 424 41.70 5.40 -29.84
C LEU A 424 41.39 6.66 -30.65
N GLN A 425 40.68 7.61 -30.04
CA GLN A 425 41.14 9.00 -30.01
C GLN A 425 40.56 9.73 -28.80
N MET A 426 41.40 10.56 -28.17
CA MET A 426 41.11 11.31 -26.95
C MET A 426 40.51 12.68 -27.26
N ALA A 427 39.68 13.21 -26.36
CA ALA A 427 39.30 14.62 -26.35
C ALA A 427 40.16 15.41 -25.36
N THR A 428 40.72 16.55 -25.79
CA THR A 428 41.53 17.45 -24.97
C THR A 428 40.68 18.51 -24.24
N PRO A 429 41.10 19.02 -23.06
CA PRO A 429 40.34 20.00 -22.30
C PRO A 429 40.40 21.42 -22.90
N LEU A 430 39.30 22.18 -22.75
CA LEU A 430 39.13 23.54 -23.30
C LEU A 430 39.86 24.63 -22.48
N PRO A 431 40.43 25.68 -23.12
CA PRO A 431 41.14 26.76 -22.45
C PRO A 431 40.24 27.62 -21.56
N LYS A 432 40.78 28.21 -20.48
CA LYS A 432 39.98 28.98 -19.51
C LYS A 432 39.60 30.38 -20.03
N CYS A 433 38.36 30.79 -19.80
CA CYS A 433 37.88 32.13 -20.18
C CYS A 433 38.40 33.23 -19.25
N LYS A 434 38.93 34.32 -19.84
CA LYS A 434 39.46 35.51 -19.16
C LYS A 434 38.50 36.18 -18.16
N PHE A 435 37.17 35.99 -18.28
CA PHE A 435 36.16 36.64 -17.44
C PHE A 435 35.48 35.72 -16.40
N GLY A 436 35.85 34.43 -16.34
CA GLY A 436 35.46 33.50 -15.28
C GLY A 436 33.97 33.50 -14.90
N ALA A 437 33.68 33.57 -13.61
CA ALA A 437 32.31 33.60 -13.06
C ALA A 437 31.40 34.71 -13.65
N ARG A 438 31.97 35.82 -14.14
CA ARG A 438 31.25 37.04 -14.52
C ARG A 438 31.16 37.28 -16.04
N CYS A 439 31.43 36.27 -16.86
CA CYS A 439 31.37 36.42 -18.32
C CYS A 439 29.92 36.58 -18.83
N TYR A 440 29.56 37.76 -19.34
CA TYR A 440 28.22 38.01 -19.92
C TYR A 440 27.93 37.19 -21.20
N ARG A 441 28.98 36.66 -21.87
CA ARG A 441 28.85 35.86 -23.10
C ARG A 441 28.47 34.40 -22.86
N ARG A 442 28.30 33.98 -21.60
CA ARG A 442 27.84 32.62 -21.20
C ARG A 442 26.55 32.16 -21.88
N LYS A 443 25.71 33.09 -22.35
CA LYS A 443 24.46 32.80 -23.07
C LYS A 443 24.66 32.36 -24.54
N TYR A 444 25.85 32.51 -25.12
CA TYR A 444 26.12 32.17 -26.52
C TYR A 444 26.83 30.82 -26.66
N LYS A 445 26.18 29.86 -27.34
CA LYS A 445 26.61 28.46 -27.42
C LYS A 445 28.08 28.28 -27.86
N LYS A 446 28.51 28.96 -28.92
CA LYS A 446 29.90 28.92 -29.43
C LYS A 446 30.95 29.32 -28.38
N HIS A 447 30.63 30.26 -27.47
CA HIS A 447 31.56 30.69 -26.42
C HIS A 447 31.76 29.61 -25.34
N MET A 448 30.73 28.82 -25.06
CA MET A 448 30.81 27.67 -24.13
C MET A 448 31.48 26.44 -24.75
N GLU A 449 31.42 26.31 -26.08
CA GLU A 449 32.12 25.27 -26.84
C GLU A 449 33.64 25.56 -26.97
N GLU A 450 34.07 26.82 -26.78
CA GLU A 450 35.47 27.24 -26.89
C GLU A 450 36.19 27.46 -25.54
N TYR A 451 35.50 27.77 -24.44
CA TYR A 451 36.15 28.15 -23.16
C TYR A 451 35.51 27.62 -21.87
N SER A 452 36.35 27.17 -20.93
CA SER A 452 35.97 26.72 -19.58
C SER A 452 35.92 27.87 -18.55
N HIS A 453 35.08 27.73 -17.49
CA HIS A 453 34.90 28.77 -16.46
C HIS A 453 34.64 28.14 -15.06
N ASP A 454 35.50 28.37 -14.07
CA ASP A 454 35.39 27.80 -12.71
C ASP A 454 35.01 28.84 -11.63
N GLY A 455 34.39 28.40 -10.52
CA GLY A 455 34.45 29.07 -9.20
C GLY A 455 33.14 29.51 -8.53
N ILE A 456 32.97 29.15 -7.24
CA ILE A 456 31.97 29.62 -6.25
C ILE A 456 32.70 30.42 -5.15
N VAL A 457 32.10 31.49 -4.59
CA VAL A 457 32.55 32.15 -3.34
C VAL A 457 31.35 32.73 -2.55
N PHE A 458 31.35 32.55 -1.22
CA PHE A 458 30.43 33.17 -0.24
C PHE A 458 30.94 34.56 0.23
N PRO A 459 30.08 35.48 0.70
CA PRO A 459 30.50 36.67 1.44
C PRO A 459 30.40 36.48 2.97
N ASN A 460 31.39 36.99 3.71
CA ASN A 460 31.38 37.13 5.16
C ASN A 460 32.18 38.40 5.53
N ASP A 461 31.72 39.19 6.51
CA ASP A 461 32.44 40.25 7.25
C ASP A 461 31.43 41.00 8.15
N SER A 462 31.71 41.50 9.36
CA SER A 462 32.67 41.18 10.44
C SER A 462 32.38 42.07 11.67
N ASN A 463 32.92 41.72 12.86
CA ASN A 463 32.98 42.44 14.17
C ASN A 463 32.18 41.75 15.32
N SER A 464 32.80 41.00 16.23
CA SER A 464 33.62 41.41 17.42
C SER A 464 32.74 41.82 18.64
N VAL A 465 32.96 41.43 19.90
CA VAL A 465 34.17 41.02 20.66
C VAL A 465 33.81 39.98 21.75
N ASP A 466 34.80 39.22 22.24
CA ASP A 466 34.75 38.34 23.43
C ASP A 466 34.18 38.96 24.72
N ASN A 467 33.64 38.12 25.63
CA ASN A 467 34.31 37.84 26.92
C ASN A 467 33.62 36.80 27.84
N THR A 468 34.41 35.76 28.18
CA THR A 468 34.59 35.08 29.49
C THR A 468 33.46 34.50 30.36
N SER A 469 33.79 33.30 30.87
CA SER A 469 33.57 32.75 32.22
C SER A 469 32.17 32.30 32.68
N ASP A 470 31.99 30.97 32.65
CA ASP A 470 32.07 30.12 33.86
C ASP A 470 31.41 30.64 35.15
N GLN A 471 30.29 30.03 35.58
CA GLN A 471 30.29 29.20 36.80
C GLN A 471 29.00 28.42 37.08
N THR A 472 29.18 27.35 37.86
CA THR A 472 28.17 26.38 38.33
C THR A 472 27.48 26.84 39.61
N LYS A 473 26.16 26.62 39.79
CA LYS A 473 25.56 25.81 40.91
C LYS A 473 24.04 25.92 41.09
N ARG A 474 23.53 24.91 41.81
CA ARG A 474 22.14 24.65 42.23
C ARG A 474 21.63 25.62 43.32
N GLY A 475 20.31 25.87 43.29
CA GLY A 475 19.47 26.38 44.40
C GLY A 475 18.05 26.58 43.87
N ALA A 476 17.10 25.66 44.09
CA ALA A 476 16.26 25.52 45.29
C ALA A 476 15.09 26.54 45.34
N ALA A 477 13.96 26.09 44.80
CA ALA A 477 12.55 26.45 45.07
C ALA A 477 12.16 27.90 45.44
N GLU A 478 11.23 28.46 44.66
CA GLU A 478 10.06 29.16 45.23
C GLU A 478 8.85 29.08 44.27
N ASN A 479 7.67 28.80 44.83
CA ASN A 479 6.42 28.70 44.06
C ASN A 479 5.88 30.09 43.75
N ASN A 480 5.57 30.38 42.48
CA ASN A 480 4.62 31.42 42.08
C ASN A 480 4.03 31.09 40.71
N GLU A 481 2.76 30.69 40.68
CA GLU A 481 1.97 30.61 39.44
C GLU A 481 1.76 32.03 38.87
N PRO A 482 2.06 32.29 37.59
CA PRO A 482 1.69 33.55 36.96
C PRO A 482 0.18 33.59 36.70
N GLN A 483 -0.55 34.46 37.41
CA GLN A 483 -1.94 34.75 37.05
C GLN A 483 -1.99 35.44 35.67
N PRO A 484 -2.83 35.00 34.73
CA PRO A 484 -2.96 35.68 33.43
C PRO A 484 -3.67 37.03 33.58
N LEU A 485 -3.04 38.09 33.06
CA LEU A 485 -3.68 39.41 32.96
C LEU A 485 -4.89 39.35 32.03
N LYS A 486 -6.09 39.57 32.58
CA LYS A 486 -7.32 39.71 31.79
C LYS A 486 -7.26 40.99 30.94
N ARG A 487 -7.34 40.85 29.62
CA ARG A 487 -7.69 41.96 28.71
C ARG A 487 -9.20 42.21 28.73
N PRO A 488 -9.68 43.43 28.43
CA PRO A 488 -11.09 43.67 28.13
C PRO A 488 -11.48 43.03 26.79
N LYS A 489 -12.79 42.75 26.60
CA LYS A 489 -13.35 42.08 25.42
C LYS A 489 -12.86 42.73 24.11
N ILE A 490 -12.49 41.90 23.14
CA ILE A 490 -11.96 42.30 21.84
C ILE A 490 -13.10 42.88 20.98
N ASP A 491 -13.12 44.20 20.81
CA ASP A 491 -14.01 44.91 19.88
C ASP A 491 -13.24 45.23 18.59
N ILE A 492 -13.20 44.25 17.68
CA ILE A 492 -12.52 44.32 16.38
C ILE A 492 -13.55 44.09 15.27
N SER A 493 -13.45 44.89 14.20
CA SER A 493 -14.28 44.73 12.99
C SER A 493 -14.20 43.30 12.44
N GLU A 494 -15.34 42.67 12.19
CA GLU A 494 -15.52 41.25 11.89
C GLU A 494 -14.52 40.65 10.87
N GLY A 495 -14.19 41.36 9.79
CA GLY A 495 -13.18 40.93 8.82
C GLY A 495 -11.76 40.76 9.41
N LYS A 496 -11.32 41.68 10.26
CA LYS A 496 -10.02 41.59 10.95
C LYS A 496 -10.01 40.48 12.01
N LEU A 497 -11.15 40.22 12.65
CA LEU A 497 -11.27 39.11 13.61
C LEU A 497 -11.19 37.76 12.89
N LYS A 498 -11.78 37.65 11.69
CA LYS A 498 -11.63 36.46 10.84
C LYS A 498 -10.17 36.25 10.43
N GLU A 499 -9.50 37.28 9.88
CA GLU A 499 -8.08 37.21 9.50
C GLU A 499 -7.18 36.77 10.67
N ASP A 500 -7.40 37.32 11.87
CA ASP A 500 -6.62 36.99 13.08
C ASP A 500 -6.83 35.54 13.54
N ILE A 501 -8.08 35.06 13.54
CA ILE A 501 -8.41 33.68 13.93
C ILE A 501 -7.87 32.68 12.89
N GLU A 502 -8.00 32.97 11.59
CA GLU A 502 -7.49 32.07 10.54
C GLU A 502 -5.95 31.99 10.57
N ALA A 503 -5.26 33.09 10.90
CA ALA A 503 -3.82 33.12 11.11
C ALA A 503 -3.38 32.31 12.35
N LYS A 504 -4.12 32.38 13.46
CA LYS A 504 -3.79 31.67 14.71
C LYS A 504 -4.13 30.17 14.68
N PHE A 505 -5.26 29.79 14.10
CA PHE A 505 -5.78 28.42 14.09
C PHE A 505 -5.46 27.65 12.79
N LEU A 506 -4.85 28.30 11.80
CA LEU A 506 -4.40 27.75 10.51
C LEU A 506 -5.50 27.08 9.66
N VAL A 507 -6.78 27.39 9.92
CA VAL A 507 -7.95 26.85 9.19
C VAL A 507 -9.00 27.93 8.96
N ALA A 508 -9.76 27.79 7.88
CA ALA A 508 -10.81 28.74 7.48
C ALA A 508 -12.09 28.63 8.32
N PHE A 509 -12.80 29.76 8.52
CA PHE A 509 -14.04 29.81 9.30
C PHE A 509 -15.26 30.35 8.50
N PRO A 510 -16.43 29.68 8.59
CA PRO A 510 -17.66 30.08 7.90
C PRO A 510 -18.30 31.33 8.53
N SER A 511 -19.12 32.05 7.77
CA SER A 511 -19.85 33.24 8.28
C SER A 511 -20.88 32.88 9.35
N GLU A 512 -21.50 31.70 9.26
CA GLU A 512 -22.49 31.19 10.21
C GLU A 512 -21.92 31.00 11.62
N PHE A 513 -20.62 30.73 11.75
CA PHE A 513 -19.90 30.64 13.01
C PHE A 513 -19.84 31.99 13.75
N PHE A 514 -19.51 33.08 13.04
CA PHE A 514 -19.45 34.42 13.63
C PHE A 514 -20.84 34.96 13.98
N ARG A 515 -21.87 34.66 13.17
CA ARG A 515 -23.27 34.92 13.50
C ARG A 515 -23.69 34.18 14.77
N PHE A 516 -23.43 32.87 14.85
CA PHE A 516 -23.76 32.07 16.04
C PHE A 516 -23.11 32.64 17.31
N TRP A 517 -21.86 33.11 17.23
CA TRP A 517 -21.21 33.77 18.37
C TRP A 517 -21.95 35.04 18.84
N LYS A 518 -22.42 35.88 17.92
CA LYS A 518 -23.20 37.09 18.25
C LYS A 518 -24.53 36.74 18.96
N ASP A 519 -25.20 35.69 18.50
CA ASP A 519 -26.45 35.22 19.12
C ASP A 519 -26.18 34.67 20.54
N VAL A 520 -25.10 33.89 20.72
CA VAL A 520 -24.67 33.40 22.04
C VAL A 520 -24.24 34.55 22.98
N GLN A 521 -23.62 35.60 22.46
CA GLN A 521 -23.33 36.83 23.22
C GLN A 521 -24.61 37.53 23.69
N ALA A 522 -25.66 37.58 22.86
CA ALA A 522 -26.96 38.12 23.26
C ALA A 522 -27.59 37.29 24.39
N ILE A 523 -27.63 35.96 24.24
CA ILE A 523 -28.13 35.03 25.26
C ILE A 523 -27.35 35.17 26.58
N ALA A 524 -26.02 35.30 26.51
CA ALA A 524 -25.17 35.50 27.69
C ALA A 524 -25.52 36.81 28.43
N ASN A 525 -25.74 37.90 27.70
CA ASN A 525 -26.12 39.19 28.28
C ASN A 525 -27.52 39.15 28.91
N ASP A 526 -28.50 38.57 28.22
CA ASP A 526 -29.89 38.41 28.70
C ASP A 526 -29.97 37.58 29.99
N ASN A 527 -29.17 36.51 30.07
CA ASN A 527 -29.08 35.62 31.23
C ASN A 527 -28.05 36.09 32.29
N ALA A 528 -27.42 37.25 32.11
CA ALA A 528 -26.37 37.81 32.99
C ALA A 528 -25.17 36.86 33.26
N VAL A 529 -24.80 36.03 32.28
CA VAL A 529 -23.69 35.06 32.37
C VAL A 529 -22.35 35.77 32.12
N SER A 530 -21.42 35.67 33.08
CA SER A 530 -20.12 36.35 33.01
C SER A 530 -19.15 35.76 31.98
N ASP A 531 -19.22 34.44 31.77
CA ASP A 531 -18.43 33.69 30.80
C ASP A 531 -19.32 33.26 29.62
N THR A 532 -19.18 33.94 28.47
CA THR A 532 -20.03 33.73 27.29
C THR A 532 -19.95 32.28 26.78
N CYS A 533 -18.84 31.58 26.98
CA CYS A 533 -18.66 30.17 26.62
C CYS A 533 -19.62 29.22 27.35
N LYS A 534 -20.19 29.66 28.49
CA LYS A 534 -21.11 28.91 29.36
C LYS A 534 -22.58 29.28 29.17
N ALA A 535 -22.91 30.14 28.22
CA ALA A 535 -24.28 30.63 28.01
C ALA A 535 -25.29 29.55 27.58
N LEU A 536 -24.81 28.37 27.14
CA LEU A 536 -25.61 27.25 26.65
C LEU A 536 -25.68 26.04 27.61
N ILE A 537 -25.19 26.17 28.86
CA ILE A 537 -25.12 25.07 29.84
C ILE A 537 -26.47 24.36 30.08
N SER A 538 -27.61 25.05 29.92
CA SER A 538 -28.94 24.44 30.04
C SER A 538 -29.23 23.34 29.00
N ALA A 539 -28.49 23.28 27.90
CA ALA A 539 -28.51 22.16 26.95
C ALA A 539 -27.48 21.09 27.38
N ASN A 540 -27.80 20.33 28.43
CA ASN A 540 -27.01 19.16 28.86
C ASN A 540 -25.52 19.48 29.13
N ASN A 541 -25.26 20.59 29.84
CA ASN A 541 -23.93 21.14 30.16
C ASN A 541 -23.08 21.54 28.92
N LEU A 542 -23.72 21.88 27.80
CA LEU A 542 -23.02 22.36 26.60
C LEU A 542 -22.21 23.64 26.88
N ARG A 543 -20.88 23.52 26.73
CA ARG A 543 -19.91 24.61 26.81
C ARG A 543 -19.18 24.76 25.48
N LEU A 544 -19.02 26.00 25.03
CA LEU A 544 -18.18 26.36 23.89
C LEU A 544 -16.70 26.42 24.32
N VAL A 545 -15.78 25.99 23.46
CA VAL A 545 -14.33 25.83 23.77
C VAL A 545 -13.43 26.21 22.60
N GLY A 546 -12.11 26.14 22.80
CA GLY A 546 -11.09 26.37 21.76
C GLY A 546 -11.15 27.80 21.21
N VAL A 547 -11.55 27.94 19.94
CA VAL A 547 -11.67 29.25 19.28
C VAL A 547 -12.68 30.18 19.97
N PHE A 548 -13.74 29.64 20.58
CA PHE A 548 -14.71 30.45 21.33
C PHE A 548 -14.12 30.97 22.65
N ASP A 549 -13.27 30.18 23.34
CA ASP A 549 -12.54 30.65 24.53
C ASP A 549 -11.53 31.76 24.16
N TYR A 550 -10.96 31.74 22.95
CA TYR A 550 -10.17 32.86 22.43
C TYR A 550 -11.05 34.11 22.19
N MET A 551 -12.19 33.96 21.51
CA MET A 551 -13.13 35.07 21.25
C MET A 551 -13.77 35.64 22.52
N ALA A 552 -13.90 34.85 23.59
CA ALA A 552 -14.34 35.30 24.92
C ALA A 552 -13.27 36.14 25.65
N GLY A 553 -12.00 36.06 25.23
CA GLY A 553 -10.86 36.60 25.96
C GLY A 553 -10.38 35.71 27.12
N ASN A 554 -10.82 34.44 27.18
CA ASN A 554 -10.35 33.46 28.16
C ASN A 554 -8.94 32.96 27.83
N ILE A 555 -8.55 33.00 26.55
CA ILE A 555 -7.18 32.75 26.07
C ILE A 555 -6.61 34.09 25.57
N GLY A 556 -5.54 34.57 26.19
CA GLY A 556 -4.91 35.85 25.83
C GLY A 556 -4.04 35.81 24.57
N GLU A 557 -3.37 36.92 24.29
CA GLU A 557 -2.16 36.89 23.45
C GLU A 557 -1.04 36.19 24.22
N VAL A 558 -0.53 35.10 23.64
CA VAL A 558 0.62 34.34 24.16
C VAL A 558 1.87 34.80 23.38
N ALA A 559 3.07 34.66 23.97
CA ALA A 559 4.31 35.04 23.30
C ALA A 559 4.56 34.19 22.03
N ASP A 560 5.29 34.73 21.05
CA ASP A 560 5.51 34.07 19.74
C ASP A 560 6.08 32.64 19.84
N GLY A 561 6.83 32.32 20.90
CA GLY A 561 7.36 30.97 21.17
C GLY A 561 6.35 29.96 21.70
N GLU A 562 5.15 30.39 22.08
CA GLU A 562 4.07 29.57 22.66
C GLU A 562 2.81 29.55 21.77
N ALA A 563 2.89 30.05 20.53
CA ALA A 563 1.76 30.14 19.60
C ALA A 563 1.06 28.79 19.32
N ASN A 564 1.75 27.66 19.50
CA ASN A 564 1.19 26.31 19.42
C ASN A 564 -0.01 26.09 20.37
N VAL A 565 -0.14 26.88 21.46
CA VAL A 565 -1.30 26.82 22.37
C VAL A 565 -2.63 27.03 21.62
N TYR A 566 -2.69 27.91 20.61
CA TYR A 566 -3.90 28.08 19.80
C TYR A 566 -4.25 26.83 18.98
N LEU A 567 -3.24 26.05 18.57
CA LEU A 567 -3.44 24.83 17.80
C LEU A 567 -3.87 23.65 18.66
N THR A 568 -3.45 23.60 19.93
CA THR A 568 -3.62 22.43 20.81
C THR A 568 -4.71 22.57 21.87
N LYS A 569 -5.10 23.81 22.20
CA LYS A 569 -6.11 24.07 23.24
C LYS A 569 -7.44 23.40 22.93
N ASP A 570 -7.90 22.59 23.90
CA ASP A 570 -9.13 21.80 23.86
C ASP A 570 -9.18 20.75 22.72
N ARG A 571 -8.01 20.39 22.14
CA ARG A 571 -7.86 19.15 21.36
C ARG A 571 -7.75 17.95 22.29
N PHE A 572 -8.56 16.95 22.00
CA PHE A 572 -8.51 15.65 22.67
C PHE A 572 -7.50 14.73 21.96
N PRO A 573 -6.98 13.69 22.63
CA PRO A 573 -6.00 12.77 22.04
C PRO A 573 -6.46 12.10 20.74
N THR A 574 -7.77 12.00 20.49
CA THR A 574 -8.38 11.44 19.28
C THR A 574 -8.84 12.50 18.26
N ASP A 575 -8.52 13.78 18.46
CA ASP A 575 -8.79 14.83 17.47
C ASP A 575 -7.68 14.90 16.41
N LEU A 576 -7.96 14.32 15.24
CA LEU A 576 -7.10 14.44 14.04
C LEU A 576 -6.90 15.92 13.61
N PRO A 577 -5.88 16.26 12.80
CA PRO A 577 -5.69 17.61 12.29
C PRO A 577 -6.89 18.18 11.51
N GLN A 578 -7.65 17.33 10.81
CA GLN A 578 -8.92 17.67 10.15
C GLN A 578 -9.99 18.18 11.13
N MET A 579 -9.91 17.75 12.38
CA MET A 579 -10.88 18.02 13.43
C MET A 579 -10.50 19.28 14.19
N GLN A 580 -11.49 20.05 14.60
CA GLN A 580 -11.33 21.21 15.46
C GLN A 580 -12.50 21.25 16.43
N THR A 581 -12.26 20.86 17.69
CA THR A 581 -13.29 20.85 18.74
C THR A 581 -13.73 22.28 19.05
N ILE A 582 -15.05 22.50 19.03
CA ILE A 582 -15.69 23.82 19.25
C ILE A 582 -16.65 23.82 20.44
N ALA A 583 -17.15 22.65 20.85
CA ALA A 583 -18.00 22.53 22.04
C ALA A 583 -17.87 21.15 22.70
N ILE A 584 -18.11 21.11 24.01
CA ILE A 584 -18.12 19.89 24.85
C ILE A 584 -19.40 19.85 25.68
N TYR A 585 -19.87 18.65 26.02
CA TYR A 585 -21.04 18.41 26.88
C TYR A 585 -20.91 17.03 27.55
N ASP A 586 -21.78 16.68 28.51
CA ASP A 586 -21.64 15.46 29.33
C ASP A 586 -21.51 14.15 28.51
N GLY A 587 -22.17 14.07 27.36
CA GLY A 587 -22.17 12.89 26.49
C GLY A 587 -21.08 12.84 25.41
N GLY A 588 -20.28 13.89 25.24
CA GLY A 588 -19.27 13.94 24.17
C GLY A 588 -18.83 15.34 23.76
N ARG A 589 -18.31 15.45 22.52
CA ARG A 589 -17.82 16.72 21.97
C ARG A 589 -18.22 16.90 20.51
N PHE A 590 -18.29 18.17 20.11
CA PHE A 590 -18.56 18.61 18.74
C PHE A 590 -17.30 19.24 18.15
N ALA A 591 -16.97 18.83 16.94
CA ALA A 591 -15.85 19.36 16.19
C ALA A 591 -16.27 19.72 14.77
N TYR A 592 -15.57 20.68 14.16
CA TYR A 592 -15.58 20.82 12.71
C TYR A 592 -14.60 19.82 12.09
N TRP A 593 -15.03 19.09 11.06
CA TRP A 593 -14.20 18.29 10.18
C TRP A 593 -14.02 19.02 8.84
N ARG A 594 -12.77 19.16 8.39
CA ARG A 594 -12.40 19.69 7.08
C ARG A 594 -11.43 18.73 6.40
N ASP A 595 -11.66 18.37 5.13
CA ASP A 595 -10.68 17.56 4.40
C ASP A 595 -9.48 18.41 3.94
N ARG A 596 -9.66 19.74 3.87
CA ARG A 596 -8.59 20.72 3.60
C ARG A 596 -8.64 21.90 4.57
N PRO A 597 -7.49 22.48 5.00
CA PRO A 597 -7.47 23.62 5.92
C PRO A 597 -8.23 24.86 5.43
N SER A 598 -8.25 25.09 4.11
CA SER A 598 -8.86 26.24 3.45
C SER A 598 -10.35 26.06 3.11
N GLU A 599 -11.01 25.03 3.64
CA GLU A 599 -12.40 24.69 3.32
C GLU A 599 -13.37 25.34 4.31
N GLU A 600 -14.19 26.29 3.83
CA GLU A 600 -15.24 26.94 4.64
C GLU A 600 -16.49 26.05 4.82
N GLU A 601 -16.70 25.05 3.95
CA GLU A 601 -17.82 24.09 3.98
C GLU A 601 -17.58 22.95 4.99
N ALA A 602 -17.10 23.28 6.20
CA ALA A 602 -16.80 22.31 7.23
C ALA A 602 -18.04 21.47 7.61
N LEU A 603 -17.84 20.16 7.82
CA LEU A 603 -18.85 19.28 8.40
C LEU A 603 -18.83 19.45 9.93
N LEU A 604 -19.99 19.54 10.56
CA LEU A 604 -20.09 19.46 12.01
C LEU A 604 -20.20 17.97 12.38
N VAL A 605 -19.28 17.50 13.22
CA VAL A 605 -19.17 16.10 13.63
C VAL A 605 -19.22 15.96 15.15
N HIS A 606 -19.66 14.79 15.61
CA HIS A 606 -19.78 14.40 17.01
C HIS A 606 -18.95 13.15 17.30
N MET A 607 -18.35 13.12 18.50
CA MET A 607 -17.81 11.89 19.10
C MET A 607 -18.28 11.79 20.55
N LYS A 608 -18.56 10.57 20.99
CA LYS A 608 -18.95 10.26 22.37
C LYS A 608 -17.76 10.35 23.32
N SER A 609 -18.02 10.72 24.57
CA SER A 609 -17.02 10.75 25.65
C SER A 609 -16.57 9.35 26.09
N THR A 610 -17.34 8.31 25.78
CA THR A 610 -17.06 6.90 26.15
C THR A 610 -16.01 6.21 25.27
N ASP A 611 -15.75 6.72 24.08
CA ASP A 611 -15.05 5.97 23.04
C ASP A 611 -13.56 6.36 23.05
N GLU A 612 -12.78 5.73 23.94
CA GLU A 612 -11.35 6.05 24.13
C GLU A 612 -10.46 5.58 22.97
N HIS A 613 -10.77 4.42 22.37
CA HIS A 613 -10.02 3.80 21.28
C HIS A 613 -10.90 3.64 20.03
N PHE A 614 -10.39 4.04 18.87
CA PHE A 614 -11.09 4.05 17.59
C PHE A 614 -12.49 4.70 17.64
N PRO A 615 -12.64 5.94 18.16
CA PRO A 615 -13.93 6.60 18.26
C PRO A 615 -14.57 6.80 16.90
N LYS A 616 -15.87 6.54 16.82
CA LYS A 616 -16.66 6.86 15.64
C LYS A 616 -16.93 8.36 15.57
N VAL A 617 -16.81 8.90 14.37
CA VAL A 617 -17.04 10.32 14.07
C VAL A 617 -18.34 10.42 13.29
N GLU A 618 -19.42 10.86 13.94
CA GLU A 618 -20.73 10.98 13.32
C GLU A 618 -20.93 12.37 12.71
N ILE A 619 -21.39 12.44 11.46
CA ILE A 619 -21.86 13.71 10.87
C ILE A 619 -23.18 14.11 11.54
N VAL A 620 -23.17 15.25 12.20
CA VAL A 620 -24.34 15.82 12.90
C VAL A 620 -24.76 17.18 12.34
N GLY A 621 -24.06 17.75 11.36
CA GLY A 621 -24.50 18.98 10.70
C GLY A 621 -23.56 19.47 9.61
N SER A 622 -23.93 20.58 8.97
CA SER A 622 -23.02 21.41 8.17
C SER A 622 -22.40 22.52 9.03
N ARG A 623 -21.64 23.41 8.39
CA ARG A 623 -20.94 24.59 8.95
C ARG A 623 -21.65 25.47 9.99
N ASP A 624 -22.97 25.39 10.17
CA ASP A 624 -23.71 26.15 11.19
C ASP A 624 -23.64 25.45 12.57
N PRO A 625 -23.04 26.08 13.61
CA PRO A 625 -22.97 25.50 14.96
C PRO A 625 -24.34 25.29 15.62
N THR A 626 -25.40 25.95 15.14
CA THR A 626 -26.78 25.77 15.65
C THR A 626 -27.23 24.30 15.59
N HIS A 627 -26.66 23.53 14.66
CA HIS A 627 -26.88 22.08 14.57
C HIS A 627 -26.43 21.29 15.82
N MET A 628 -25.53 21.81 16.66
CA MET A 628 -25.19 21.18 17.96
C MET A 628 -26.42 21.11 18.88
N ILE A 629 -27.20 22.19 18.95
CA ILE A 629 -28.42 22.27 19.78
C ILE A 629 -29.53 21.40 19.16
N ALA A 630 -29.63 21.38 17.83
CA ALA A 630 -30.54 20.48 17.12
C ALA A 630 -30.22 19.00 17.38
N PHE A 631 -28.93 18.61 17.36
CA PHE A 631 -28.48 17.27 17.71
C PHE A 631 -28.82 16.92 19.16
N LEU A 632 -28.54 17.80 20.12
CA LEU A 632 -28.89 17.56 21.53
C LEU A 632 -30.40 17.40 21.72
N LYS A 633 -31.24 18.23 21.08
CA LYS A 633 -32.71 18.07 21.08
C LYS A 633 -33.16 16.69 20.56
N VAL A 634 -32.46 16.13 19.58
CA VAL A 634 -32.78 14.82 18.99
C VAL A 634 -32.24 13.64 19.81
N CYS A 635 -31.06 13.78 20.42
CA CYS A 635 -30.34 12.65 21.04
C CYS A 635 -30.32 12.65 22.57
N HIS A 636 -30.36 13.82 23.23
CA HIS A 636 -30.14 13.96 24.67
C HIS A 636 -31.02 15.03 25.32
N ALA A 637 -32.13 14.54 25.88
CA ALA A 637 -32.91 15.13 26.97
C ALA A 637 -33.78 16.39 26.69
N GLU A 638 -34.84 16.47 27.51
CA GLU A 638 -35.61 17.67 27.87
C GLU A 638 -35.84 18.71 26.75
N GLN A 639 -36.86 18.43 25.92
CA GLN A 639 -37.36 19.32 24.86
C GLN A 639 -37.39 20.80 25.26
N SER A 640 -37.84 21.10 26.49
CA SER A 640 -38.01 22.45 27.01
C SER A 640 -36.77 23.36 26.97
N SER A 641 -35.55 22.88 27.26
CA SER A 641 -34.38 23.77 27.33
C SER A 641 -33.78 24.03 25.94
N ALA A 642 -33.76 23.02 25.07
CA ALA A 642 -33.30 23.17 23.70
C ALA A 642 -34.28 24.02 22.85
N ASP A 643 -35.59 23.89 23.09
CA ASP A 643 -36.61 24.71 22.42
C ASP A 643 -36.50 26.20 22.79
N GLU A 644 -36.28 26.50 24.08
CA GLU A 644 -36.08 27.88 24.54
C GLU A 644 -34.80 28.50 23.94
N LEU A 645 -33.72 27.72 23.79
CA LEU A 645 -32.49 28.19 23.17
C LEU A 645 -32.65 28.41 21.67
N LEU A 646 -33.25 27.46 20.93
CA LEU A 646 -33.49 27.61 19.48
C LEU A 646 -34.34 28.87 19.19
N ALA A 647 -35.39 29.11 19.98
CA ALA A 647 -36.25 30.29 19.84
C ALA A 647 -35.54 31.63 20.14
N LYS A 648 -34.33 31.63 20.72
CA LYS A 648 -33.51 32.83 20.94
C LYS A 648 -32.46 33.07 19.84
N LEU A 649 -32.15 32.09 19.01
CA LEU A 649 -31.17 32.19 17.92
C LEU A 649 -31.81 32.76 16.63
N THR A 650 -31.00 33.37 15.77
CA THR A 650 -31.48 34.02 14.53
C THR A 650 -31.35 33.11 13.30
N HIS A 651 -32.43 32.87 12.56
CA HIS A 651 -32.44 32.02 11.36
C HIS A 651 -31.95 32.80 10.11
N PRO A 652 -31.05 32.26 9.27
CA PRO A 652 -30.46 33.04 8.18
C PRO A 652 -31.40 33.16 6.97
N GLU A 653 -32.26 32.17 6.73
CA GLU A 653 -33.20 32.16 5.60
C GLU A 653 -34.57 32.83 5.87
N SER A 654 -34.89 33.24 7.12
CA SER A 654 -36.26 33.71 7.44
C SER A 654 -36.53 35.16 7.05
N ALA A 655 -35.49 35.93 6.69
CA ALA A 655 -35.58 37.36 6.34
C ALA A 655 -36.49 37.70 5.13
N ASN A 656 -37.00 36.71 4.39
CA ASN A 656 -37.74 36.91 3.14
C ASN A 656 -39.23 36.50 3.17
N GLU A 657 -39.73 35.78 4.18
CA GLU A 657 -41.13 35.27 4.17
C GLU A 657 -41.95 35.56 5.43
N THR A 658 -41.34 35.79 6.59
CA THR A 658 -42.03 36.27 7.80
C THR A 658 -41.16 37.29 8.55
N ASN A 659 -41.79 38.24 9.26
CA ASN A 659 -41.07 39.23 10.08
C ASN A 659 -40.45 38.63 11.36
N ASP A 660 -40.51 37.32 11.56
CA ASP A 660 -39.86 36.65 12.69
C ASP A 660 -38.50 36.10 12.24
N THR A 661 -37.43 36.65 12.82
CA THR A 661 -36.06 36.30 12.48
C THR A 661 -35.51 35.11 13.28
N ARG A 662 -36.35 34.44 14.09
CA ARG A 662 -35.93 33.35 14.99
C ARG A 662 -36.18 31.95 14.40
N TYR A 663 -35.55 30.93 14.96
CA TYR A 663 -35.83 29.54 14.60
C TYR A 663 -37.17 29.08 15.20
N ASP A 664 -38.06 28.54 14.37
CA ASP A 664 -39.15 27.67 14.83
C ASP A 664 -38.55 26.30 15.25
N PRO A 665 -38.64 25.90 16.53
CA PRO A 665 -37.98 24.68 17.01
C PRO A 665 -38.52 23.38 16.42
N GLU A 666 -39.76 23.34 15.90
CA GLU A 666 -40.31 22.12 15.28
C GLU A 666 -39.93 22.03 13.79
N GLY A 667 -40.27 23.04 12.99
CA GLY A 667 -39.95 23.08 11.56
C GLY A 667 -38.45 23.09 11.25
N PHE A 668 -37.60 23.62 12.16
CA PHE A 668 -36.15 23.53 12.02
C PHE A 668 -35.64 22.09 12.15
N ILE A 669 -36.20 21.28 13.07
CA ILE A 669 -35.72 19.91 13.32
C ILE A 669 -36.03 18.97 12.16
N GLU A 670 -37.15 19.15 11.46
CA GLU A 670 -37.44 18.40 10.23
C GLU A 670 -36.43 18.72 9.12
N LYS A 671 -36.20 20.01 8.85
CA LYS A 671 -35.18 20.48 7.89
C LYS A 671 -33.78 19.98 8.24
N TYR A 672 -33.42 20.03 9.53
CA TYR A 672 -32.16 19.54 10.07
C TYR A 672 -31.95 18.04 9.81
N ASN A 673 -32.95 17.20 10.11
CA ASN A 673 -32.85 15.75 9.89
C ASN A 673 -32.66 15.42 8.39
N ALA A 674 -33.40 16.11 7.51
CA ALA A 674 -33.21 15.98 6.07
C ALA A 674 -31.81 16.44 5.62
N LYS A 675 -31.29 17.54 6.18
CA LYS A 675 -29.94 18.06 5.90
C LYS A 675 -28.86 17.07 6.32
N VAL A 676 -28.91 16.54 7.55
CA VAL A 676 -27.93 15.57 8.07
C VAL A 676 -27.94 14.30 7.22
N LYS A 677 -29.11 13.80 6.82
CA LYS A 677 -29.23 12.65 5.91
C LYS A 677 -28.52 12.93 4.57
N GLY A 678 -28.82 14.05 3.92
CA GLY A 678 -28.18 14.43 2.65
C GLY A 678 -26.66 14.65 2.76
N LEU A 679 -26.16 15.13 3.91
CA LEU A 679 -24.72 15.24 4.17
C LEU A 679 -24.05 13.86 4.31
N LYS A 680 -24.69 12.90 4.99
CA LYS A 680 -24.20 11.52 5.11
C LYS A 680 -24.17 10.82 3.74
N GLU A 681 -25.22 10.98 2.93
CA GLU A 681 -25.28 10.47 1.55
C GLU A 681 -24.17 11.08 0.68
N LYS A 682 -24.05 12.42 0.66
CA LYS A 682 -22.99 13.13 -0.09
C LYS A 682 -21.58 12.72 0.36
N ARG A 683 -21.35 12.49 1.66
CA ARG A 683 -20.05 12.00 2.15
C ARG A 683 -19.75 10.60 1.61
N HIS A 684 -20.73 9.70 1.64
CA HIS A 684 -20.56 8.33 1.16
C HIS A 684 -20.25 8.25 -0.34
N GLU A 685 -20.80 9.15 -1.15
CA GLU A 685 -20.48 9.23 -2.59
C GLU A 685 -19.08 9.77 -2.89
N LEU A 686 -18.53 10.63 -2.02
CA LEU A 686 -17.22 11.29 -2.22
C LEU A 686 -16.05 10.54 -1.58
N ALA A 687 -16.30 9.83 -0.48
CA ALA A 687 -15.26 9.23 0.33
C ALA A 687 -14.79 7.87 -0.21
N ASN A 688 -13.50 7.59 -0.04
CA ASN A 688 -12.85 6.33 -0.39
C ASN A 688 -12.25 5.69 0.87
N GLY A 689 -12.00 4.38 0.84
CA GLY A 689 -11.49 3.66 2.01
C GLY A 689 -12.53 3.47 3.11
N ASN A 690 -12.16 2.71 4.14
CA ASN A 690 -13.02 2.38 5.28
C ASN A 690 -12.27 2.51 6.63
N PRO A 691 -11.65 3.67 6.94
CA PRO A 691 -11.04 3.89 8.25
C PRO A 691 -12.09 3.79 9.36
N SER A 692 -11.69 3.29 10.53
CA SER A 692 -12.63 2.89 11.59
C SER A 692 -13.47 4.03 12.18
N HIS A 693 -13.01 5.28 12.03
CA HIS A 693 -13.77 6.49 12.40
C HIS A 693 -15.03 6.72 11.56
N GLY A 694 -15.12 6.11 10.37
CA GLY A 694 -16.35 6.00 9.58
C GLY A 694 -16.65 7.14 8.60
N LEU A 695 -15.83 8.19 8.51
CA LEU A 695 -16.02 9.26 7.51
C LEU A 695 -15.40 8.96 6.15
N GLY A 696 -14.43 8.05 6.07
CA GLY A 696 -13.66 7.79 4.85
C GLY A 696 -12.76 8.94 4.40
N ILE A 697 -11.92 8.65 3.41
CA ILE A 697 -10.84 9.51 2.89
C ILE A 697 -11.29 10.25 1.64
N VAL A 698 -11.20 11.58 1.65
CA VAL A 698 -11.46 12.43 0.49
C VAL A 698 -10.15 13.08 0.04
N ILE A 699 -9.65 12.67 -1.12
CA ILE A 699 -8.46 13.22 -1.77
C ILE A 699 -8.72 13.40 -3.27
N SER A 700 -7.97 14.30 -3.91
CA SER A 700 -8.07 14.55 -5.36
C SER A 700 -7.24 13.59 -6.23
N ASP A 701 -6.33 12.83 -5.61
CA ASP A 701 -5.46 11.87 -6.29
C ASP A 701 -6.06 10.46 -6.32
N THR A 702 -5.50 9.59 -7.15
CA THR A 702 -6.04 8.25 -7.41
C THR A 702 -6.01 7.36 -6.15
N TYR A 703 -7.19 7.02 -5.62
CA TYR A 703 -7.33 6.03 -4.57
C TYR A 703 -7.30 4.61 -5.16
N ILE A 704 -6.28 3.82 -4.81
CA ILE A 704 -6.20 2.40 -5.18
C ILE A 704 -6.35 1.57 -3.91
N TYR A 705 -7.50 0.91 -3.75
CA TYR A 705 -7.76 0.03 -2.61
C TYR A 705 -6.75 -1.14 -2.57
N ARG A 706 -6.19 -1.41 -1.38
CA ARG A 706 -5.25 -2.51 -1.12
C ARG A 706 -5.93 -3.58 -0.24
N PRO A 707 -5.98 -4.86 -0.66
CA PRO A 707 -6.48 -5.95 0.19
C PRO A 707 -5.64 -6.12 1.46
N GLY A 708 -6.29 -6.38 2.59
CA GLY A 708 -5.65 -6.63 3.90
C GLY A 708 -5.75 -5.48 4.91
N TYR A 709 -6.39 -4.36 4.58
CA TYR A 709 -6.64 -3.27 5.54
C TYR A 709 -7.52 -3.72 6.72
N ASP A 710 -8.50 -4.59 6.45
CA ASP A 710 -9.46 -5.09 7.45
C ASP A 710 -8.78 -5.86 8.62
N GLU A 711 -7.52 -6.27 8.46
CA GLU A 711 -6.70 -6.95 9.46
C GLU A 711 -5.88 -5.97 10.34
N LEU A 712 -5.76 -4.69 9.96
CA LEU A 712 -4.92 -3.72 10.68
C LEU A 712 -5.49 -3.40 12.07
N LYS A 713 -6.76 -2.99 12.15
CA LYS A 713 -7.40 -2.66 13.43
C LYS A 713 -7.28 -3.79 14.48
N PRO A 714 -7.70 -5.03 14.22
CA PRO A 714 -7.58 -6.10 15.22
C PRO A 714 -6.12 -6.38 15.60
N MET A 715 -5.17 -6.25 14.67
CA MET A 715 -3.74 -6.38 14.98
C MET A 715 -3.24 -5.29 15.94
N LEU A 716 -3.68 -4.03 15.77
CA LEU A 716 -3.36 -2.93 16.70
C LEU A 716 -3.98 -3.16 18.08
N GLU A 717 -5.21 -3.68 18.14
CA GLU A 717 -5.88 -4.04 19.40
C GLU A 717 -5.15 -5.19 20.12
N GLU A 718 -4.75 -6.25 19.40
CA GLU A 718 -3.99 -7.37 19.96
C GLU A 718 -2.63 -6.94 20.52
N ILE A 719 -1.85 -6.17 19.75
CA ILE A 719 -0.54 -5.65 20.20
C ILE A 719 -0.68 -4.83 21.48
N ALA A 720 -1.69 -3.96 21.57
CA ALA A 720 -1.89 -3.08 22.72
C ALA A 720 -2.50 -3.80 23.95
N MET A 721 -3.18 -4.93 23.76
CA MET A 721 -3.62 -5.79 24.87
C MET A 721 -2.46 -6.62 25.44
N GLU A 722 -1.49 -6.99 24.61
CA GLU A 722 -0.32 -7.78 25.01
C GLU A 722 0.78 -6.89 25.60
N LYS A 723 0.74 -6.70 26.92
CA LYS A 723 1.67 -5.79 27.65
C LYS A 723 3.08 -6.34 27.84
N GLU A 724 3.27 -7.64 27.72
CA GLU A 724 4.58 -8.28 27.85
C GLU A 724 5.25 -8.40 26.47
N PRO A 725 6.57 -8.19 26.35
CA PRO A 725 7.27 -8.35 25.08
C PRO A 725 7.40 -9.84 24.73
N THR A 726 6.44 -10.35 23.95
CA THR A 726 6.47 -11.70 23.39
C THR A 726 6.94 -11.68 21.94
N LEU A 727 7.52 -12.80 21.48
CA LEU A 727 7.93 -12.96 20.08
C LEU A 727 6.75 -12.77 19.11
N GLU A 728 5.53 -13.17 19.51
CA GLU A 728 4.33 -12.98 18.68
C GLU A 728 3.95 -11.49 18.59
N ARG A 729 3.98 -10.77 19.70
CA ARG A 729 3.75 -9.32 19.75
C ARG A 729 4.78 -8.56 18.90
N ASP A 730 6.05 -8.91 19.01
CA ASP A 730 7.14 -8.24 18.28
C ASP A 730 7.06 -8.52 16.77
N LEU A 731 6.66 -9.74 16.36
CA LEU A 731 6.36 -10.05 14.96
C LEU A 731 5.16 -9.23 14.44
N LYS A 732 4.07 -9.12 15.22
CA LYS A 732 2.90 -8.28 14.85
C LYS A 732 3.28 -6.81 14.72
N MET A 733 4.07 -6.27 15.66
CA MET A 733 4.61 -4.91 15.58
C MET A 733 5.49 -4.74 14.34
N GLY A 734 6.36 -5.70 14.03
CA GLY A 734 7.16 -5.74 12.80
C GLY A 734 6.29 -5.62 11.54
N PHE A 735 5.19 -6.37 11.44
CA PHE A 735 4.25 -6.25 10.32
C PHE A 735 3.59 -4.87 10.22
N VAL A 736 3.26 -4.22 11.34
CA VAL A 736 2.72 -2.85 11.35
C VAL A 736 3.77 -1.84 10.87
N VAL A 737 5.01 -1.94 11.35
CA VAL A 737 6.14 -1.09 10.93
C VAL A 737 6.44 -1.26 9.44
N ASP A 738 6.57 -2.50 8.95
CA ASP A 738 6.80 -2.80 7.54
C ASP A 738 5.67 -2.25 6.65
N ALA A 739 4.41 -2.34 7.09
CA ALA A 739 3.28 -1.82 6.33
C ALA A 739 3.27 -0.29 6.26
N VAL A 740 3.64 0.40 7.35
CA VAL A 740 3.82 1.86 7.41
C VAL A 740 4.97 2.30 6.51
N ASP A 741 6.12 1.65 6.56
CA ASP A 741 7.26 2.01 5.73
C ASP A 741 7.00 1.71 4.24
N CYS A 742 6.34 0.60 3.91
CA CYS A 742 5.84 0.34 2.55
C CYS A 742 4.84 1.41 2.05
N ALA A 743 4.04 2.00 2.94
CA ALA A 743 3.14 3.09 2.58
C ALA A 743 3.90 4.39 2.33
N LYS A 744 4.91 4.72 3.16
CA LYS A 744 5.80 5.87 2.97
C LYS A 744 6.63 5.78 1.68
N GLU A 745 7.18 4.61 1.36
CA GLU A 745 7.92 4.40 0.09
C GLU A 745 7.02 4.64 -1.13
N GLY A 746 5.72 4.28 -1.03
CA GLY A 746 4.73 4.62 -2.05
C GLY A 746 4.58 6.12 -2.31
N LEU A 747 4.68 6.95 -1.28
CA LEU A 747 4.58 8.42 -1.39
C LEU A 747 5.67 9.03 -2.28
N ALA A 748 6.91 8.53 -2.19
CA ALA A 748 8.03 9.00 -3.02
C ALA A 748 7.77 8.82 -4.53
N HIS A 749 6.99 7.81 -4.89
CA HIS A 749 6.57 7.53 -6.26
C HIS A 749 5.18 8.10 -6.60
N LYS A 750 4.60 8.94 -5.73
CA LYS A 750 3.21 9.45 -5.79
C LYS A 750 2.16 8.35 -5.95
N MET A 751 2.44 7.16 -5.43
CA MET A 751 1.59 5.99 -5.58
C MET A 751 0.85 5.75 -4.27
N ASN A 752 -0.47 5.99 -4.29
CA ASN A 752 -1.42 5.65 -3.22
C ASN A 752 -1.32 6.50 -1.92
N ILE A 753 -1.30 7.83 -2.06
CA ILE A 753 -1.33 8.77 -0.92
C ILE A 753 -2.55 8.54 0.00
N GLY A 754 -3.67 8.07 -0.55
CA GLY A 754 -4.86 7.71 0.23
C GLY A 754 -4.63 6.59 1.26
N ILE A 755 -3.84 5.55 0.91
CA ILE A 755 -3.51 4.45 1.85
C ILE A 755 -2.64 4.98 2.99
N ALA A 756 -1.64 5.81 2.67
CA ALA A 756 -0.76 6.43 3.63
C ALA A 756 -1.54 7.28 4.66
N LEU A 757 -2.52 8.05 4.19
CA LEU A 757 -3.42 8.81 5.06
C LEU A 757 -4.34 7.90 5.89
N GLU A 758 -4.92 6.85 5.28
CA GLU A 758 -5.79 5.87 5.95
C GLU A 758 -5.06 5.12 7.09
N TYR A 759 -3.85 4.63 6.84
CA TYR A 759 -2.99 3.97 7.85
C TYR A 759 -2.60 4.94 8.97
N GLY A 760 -2.19 6.17 8.63
CA GLY A 760 -1.83 7.18 9.62
C GLY A 760 -3.02 7.57 10.51
N GLN A 761 -4.21 7.70 9.93
CA GLN A 761 -5.44 7.98 10.67
C GLN A 761 -5.85 6.80 11.56
N GLU A 762 -5.73 5.56 11.10
CA GLU A 762 -6.06 4.37 11.90
C GLU A 762 -5.13 4.24 13.12
N LEU A 763 -3.81 4.39 12.91
CA LEU A 763 -2.82 4.41 13.99
C LEU A 763 -3.07 5.55 14.99
N PHE A 764 -3.41 6.74 14.50
CA PHE A 764 -3.75 7.86 15.36
C PHE A 764 -5.03 7.59 16.16
N MET A 765 -6.13 7.21 15.49
CA MET A 765 -7.43 7.00 16.11
C MET A 765 -7.47 5.78 17.05
N SER A 766 -6.53 4.84 16.91
CA SER A 766 -6.30 3.77 17.90
C SER A 766 -6.08 4.29 19.31
N ASN A 767 -5.52 5.50 19.45
CA ASN A 767 -5.20 6.18 20.71
C ASN A 767 -4.22 5.43 21.65
N TYR A 768 -3.59 4.32 21.24
CA TYR A 768 -2.55 3.66 22.04
C TYR A 768 -1.20 4.39 21.90
N ALA A 769 -0.53 4.65 23.03
CA ALA A 769 0.73 5.41 23.06
C ALA A 769 1.86 4.74 22.25
N GLU A 770 1.84 3.40 22.16
CA GLU A 770 2.82 2.59 21.42
C GLU A 770 2.86 2.93 19.92
N PHE A 771 1.75 3.42 19.36
CA PHE A 771 1.64 3.78 17.94
C PHE A 771 1.85 5.26 17.65
N ASP A 772 2.05 6.12 18.67
CA ASP A 772 2.14 7.58 18.50
C ASP A 772 3.27 8.00 17.54
N ALA A 773 4.45 7.38 17.66
CA ALA A 773 5.59 7.67 16.79
C ALA A 773 5.31 7.28 15.33
N LEU A 774 4.67 6.12 15.10
CA LEU A 774 4.28 5.67 13.77
C LEU A 774 3.17 6.55 13.18
N ALA A 775 2.16 6.90 13.98
CA ALA A 775 1.08 7.80 13.60
C ALA A 775 1.60 9.18 13.17
N ARG A 776 2.47 9.81 13.98
CA ARG A 776 3.13 11.09 13.64
C ARG A 776 3.91 10.96 12.33
N SER A 777 4.79 9.97 12.23
CA SER A 777 5.66 9.79 11.07
C SER A 777 4.90 9.48 9.77
N MET A 778 3.78 8.73 9.87
CA MET A 778 2.96 8.39 8.71
C MET A 778 2.08 9.56 8.26
N LEU A 779 1.39 10.22 9.20
CA LEU A 779 0.51 11.36 8.90
C LEU A 779 1.29 12.58 8.40
N ASP A 780 2.46 12.88 9.00
CA ASP A 780 3.30 14.00 8.56
C ASP A 780 3.74 13.82 7.10
N ALA A 781 4.24 12.63 6.75
CA ALA A 781 4.61 12.29 5.38
C ALA A 781 3.41 12.33 4.40
N ALA A 782 2.23 11.86 4.83
CA ALA A 782 1.01 11.89 4.01
C ALA A 782 0.52 13.33 3.75
N TYR A 783 0.52 14.20 4.77
CA TYR A 783 0.14 15.61 4.61
C TYR A 783 1.15 16.38 3.77
N GLY A 784 2.46 16.15 3.93
CA GLY A 784 3.49 16.74 3.07
C GLY A 784 3.34 16.33 1.61
N ALA A 785 2.99 15.06 1.34
CA ALA A 785 2.70 14.60 -0.02
C ALA A 785 1.44 15.28 -0.63
N LEU A 786 0.42 15.56 0.20
CA LEU A 786 -0.78 16.32 -0.18
C LEU A 786 -0.59 17.85 -0.21
N LYS A 787 0.57 18.36 0.25
CA LYS A 787 0.85 19.79 0.47
C LYS A 787 -0.13 20.47 1.45
N LEU A 788 -0.41 19.80 2.57
CA LEU A 788 -1.29 20.27 3.63
C LEU A 788 -0.47 20.72 4.84
N ASP A 789 0.44 21.67 4.61
CA ASP A 789 1.44 22.14 5.58
C ASP A 789 0.81 22.59 6.92
N ASN A 790 -0.38 23.22 6.87
CA ASN A 790 -1.13 23.60 8.07
C ASN A 790 -1.54 22.39 8.92
N PHE A 791 -1.93 21.27 8.30
CA PHE A 791 -2.23 20.02 9.03
C PHE A 791 -0.97 19.35 9.55
N GLN A 792 0.20 19.50 8.91
CA GLN A 792 1.48 19.08 9.50
C GLN A 792 1.82 19.90 10.75
N GLN A 793 1.65 21.22 10.73
CA GLN A 793 1.90 22.08 11.89
C GLN A 793 0.95 21.72 13.05
N ILE A 794 -0.35 21.59 12.78
CA ILE A 794 -1.35 21.16 13.75
C ILE A 794 -1.02 19.75 14.31
N LEU A 795 -0.64 18.80 13.45
CA LEU A 795 -0.24 17.46 13.87
C LEU A 795 0.96 17.51 14.82
N ASN A 796 2.04 18.19 14.42
CA ASN A 796 3.28 18.21 15.18
C ASN A 796 3.09 18.90 16.54
N ALA A 797 2.39 20.04 16.59
CA ALA A 797 2.03 20.71 17.84
C ALA A 797 1.12 19.85 18.73
N HIS A 798 0.12 19.16 18.17
CA HIS A 798 -0.74 18.27 18.94
C HIS A 798 0.04 17.06 19.49
N MET A 799 0.91 16.42 18.70
CA MET A 799 1.69 15.26 19.13
C MET A 799 2.67 15.55 20.28
N GLU A 800 3.05 16.81 20.51
CA GLU A 800 3.87 17.22 21.66
C GLU A 800 3.11 17.15 22.99
N VAL A 801 1.84 17.59 23.00
CA VAL A 801 1.00 17.66 24.23
C VAL A 801 -0.09 16.58 24.31
N ARG A 802 -0.17 15.69 23.31
CA ARG A 802 -1.25 14.69 23.12
C ARG A 802 -1.54 13.83 24.36
N ARG A 803 -0.50 13.51 25.15
CA ARG A 803 -0.61 12.70 26.37
C ARG A 803 -0.75 13.53 27.65
N GLU A 804 -0.36 14.80 27.62
CA GLU A 804 -0.59 15.75 28.72
C GLU A 804 -2.07 16.15 28.80
N ALA A 805 -2.74 16.28 27.64
CA ALA A 805 -4.17 16.57 27.54
C ALA A 805 -5.08 15.53 28.25
N GLN A 806 -4.62 14.29 28.46
CA GLN A 806 -5.38 13.29 29.22
C GLN A 806 -5.47 13.60 30.73
N HIS A 807 -4.60 14.46 31.25
CA HIS A 807 -4.58 14.81 32.67
C HIS A 807 -5.41 16.05 33.02
N SER A 808 -5.51 17.06 32.15
CA SER A 808 -6.31 18.27 32.44
C SER A 808 -7.81 17.97 32.48
N HIS A 809 -8.33 17.19 31.53
CA HIS A 809 -9.76 16.89 31.43
C HIS A 809 -10.29 15.85 32.44
N ARG A 810 -9.43 15.26 33.29
CA ARG A 810 -9.84 14.42 34.43
C ARG A 810 -9.92 15.21 35.76
N GLY A 811 -9.53 16.48 35.78
CA GLY A 811 -9.47 17.31 37.00
C GLY A 811 -10.71 18.16 37.28
N ASP A 812 -11.53 18.46 36.28
CA ASP A 812 -12.65 19.43 36.34
C ASP A 812 -14.04 18.77 36.42
N ASN A 813 -14.18 17.69 37.22
CA ASN A 813 -15.46 17.05 37.57
C ASN A 813 -15.89 17.40 39.01
#